data_AF-A0A935CQ78-F1
#
_entry.id   AF-A0A935CQ78-F1
#
_cell.length_a   1.000
_cell.length_b   1.000
_cell.length_c   1.000
_cell.angle_alpha   90.00
_cell.angle_beta   90.00
_cell.angle_gamma   90.00
#
_symmetry.space_group_name_H-M   'P 1'
#
loop_
_entity.id
_entity.type
_entity.pdbx_description
1 polymer ?
#
loop_
_entity_poly.entity_id
_entity_poly.type
_entity_poly.pdbx_seq_one_letter_code
_entity_poly.pdbx_strand_id
1 'polypeptide(L)'
;MTTRTPGDLQKQRTPRWVRGKWALRLLMAAAVSLGLIAALWLLLSPSPALAQDTAPTTPTLLEVRNEAGALQPALVLTLRNNCHDPTVTTVTNPASYPILLDLAPGDCLLALAPQRFVTTTKEFHPFPAFAPFGATGNIAYVTVNTNWTVGTDGALISPTVSSPGLPILLTTRADAPLVLFNLVISLEWDAHEALELAVFANALSAFGADLFDASNGQMTLGRALIVAGAEHWRDADFQIMAGNDVWPNADVGGIVSNVTQLGNGIGFRPGHLRVGRGWDGNSANQGLWSQPTGARTLVHEFGHYGLALFDEYLGLAPDGTDFSSYCTISPSDPGYAADWASLMSYQYKANEFALRRDGNPMQWTGRCRQTIQFQMYHLSDWETLASRFGDTNSPPRWQIQMPVNGPNPGPEAAPPGLTSIQVVPSPSGPPVRTLAVFGAPGSVGELQVYQFAGLNRPSGPRLVSQGVITAGNTLRLLGVYGGDELLVIDPEGVVYTRTVVAGPITALTLTLTAPGWSPNLSFTPSASRQVTVNLSGVGGLSGLSVSLYERGSASPPLNLPLSSQSGISVATFLAPLPDFAGFLHITAQGGLETVAPFALSDGAPSVHDTAHSPRADAHLARTGSAAQQPAILWDARGQPPAPPGQRLIAARTGFSVAGATAVSEATADLEAPLALWLNVRDDELPGGRPSCLTLNQYGATGQGWTPLGLVNELPVHVVSFPVSHTGAFALLRPEGACLYKRVDAPDPVIGAVVTYTIGLDNPNNQWLRDVLVSDPIPPVLLPLTITSNPPGQMGFNGQNAHWFGDVPPNALLVVTITAQIRSTALVNQVVTNQAAAQAAGGTLLSAPAEFRTCARYDINCDGMVNMTDIIAAAEAWNATLAGGGFNARFDLDRDGRVTLLDIQTIAGHWEWHW
;
A
#
# COMPACT_ATOMS: atom_id res chain seq x y z
N MET A 1 -8.11 72.29 44.09
CA MET A 1 -8.94 72.16 45.31
C MET A 1 -8.53 70.88 46.04
N THR A 2 -8.03 71.06 47.27
CA THR A 2 -8.07 70.15 48.44
C THR A 2 -7.58 68.69 48.28
N THR A 3 -6.33 68.34 48.66
CA THR A 3 -5.82 67.90 50.00
C THR A 3 -6.16 66.43 50.32
N ARG A 4 -5.24 65.52 50.73
CA ARG A 4 -4.27 65.56 51.85
C ARG A 4 -3.09 64.57 51.66
N THR A 5 -1.98 64.96 52.28
CA THR A 5 -0.62 64.43 52.51
C THR A 5 -0.53 63.34 53.62
N PRO A 6 0.66 62.88 54.12
CA PRO A 6 2.00 62.68 53.53
C PRO A 6 2.76 61.40 54.03
N GLY A 7 3.95 61.12 53.49
CA GLY A 7 5.06 60.66 54.33
C GLY A 7 6.12 59.79 53.66
N ASP A 8 7.15 60.40 53.07
CA ASP A 8 8.42 59.72 52.75
C ASP A 8 9.60 60.57 53.24
N LEU A 9 10.38 60.02 54.17
CA LEU A 9 11.63 60.58 54.69
C LEU A 9 12.72 59.51 54.65
N GLN A 10 13.81 59.86 53.98
CA GLN A 10 15.06 59.11 53.85
C GLN A 10 15.62 58.62 55.19
N LYS A 11 16.05 57.35 55.24
CA LYS A 11 17.17 56.88 56.07
C LYS A 11 18.05 55.89 55.31
N GLN A 12 19.30 56.28 55.11
CA GLN A 12 20.40 55.40 54.70
C GLN A 12 20.71 54.36 55.80
N ARG A 13 20.78 53.07 55.46
CA ARG A 13 21.68 52.08 56.07
C ARG A 13 22.13 51.07 55.01
N THR A 14 23.42 50.80 54.99
CA THR A 14 24.17 49.91 54.10
C THR A 14 23.85 48.43 54.32
N PRO A 15 23.84 47.56 53.28
CA PRO A 15 23.86 46.12 53.46
C PRO A 15 25.25 45.52 53.21
N ARG A 16 25.72 44.76 54.22
CA ARG A 16 26.61 43.59 54.06
C ARG A 16 26.05 42.71 52.94
N TRP A 17 26.84 42.28 51.95
CA TRP A 17 26.73 40.98 51.23
C TRP A 17 27.86 40.86 50.17
N VAL A 18 29.12 40.98 50.59
CA VAL A 18 30.30 40.58 49.79
C VAL A 18 30.92 39.33 50.44
N ARG A 19 30.18 38.22 50.43
CA ARG A 19 30.71 36.88 50.80
C ARG A 19 30.15 35.72 49.96
N GLY A 20 29.10 35.92 49.15
CA GLY A 20 28.50 34.84 48.34
C GLY A 20 29.21 34.50 47.02
N LYS A 21 30.00 35.42 46.43
CA LYS A 21 30.61 35.19 45.10
C LYS A 21 31.92 34.41 45.12
N TRP A 22 32.61 34.33 46.27
CA TRP A 22 33.83 33.52 46.41
C TRP A 22 33.52 32.05 46.71
N ALA A 23 32.47 31.77 47.49
CA ALA A 23 32.05 30.40 47.79
C ALA A 23 31.56 29.66 46.54
N LEU A 24 30.83 30.33 45.63
CA LEU A 24 30.31 29.71 44.41
C LEU A 24 31.41 29.41 43.38
N ARG A 25 32.46 30.24 43.31
CA ARG A 25 33.63 30.00 42.44
C ARG A 25 34.54 28.89 42.98
N LEU A 26 34.68 28.77 44.31
CA LEU A 26 35.38 27.64 44.93
C LEU A 26 34.62 26.32 44.79
N LEU A 27 33.29 26.33 44.86
CA LEU A 27 32.46 25.15 44.63
C LEU A 27 32.49 24.68 43.16
N MET A 28 32.48 25.59 42.19
CA MET A 28 32.65 25.23 40.78
C MET A 28 34.07 24.74 40.46
N ALA A 29 35.11 25.36 41.04
CA ALA A 29 36.49 24.88 40.84
C ALA A 29 36.71 23.50 41.47
N ALA A 30 36.10 23.23 42.64
CA ALA A 30 36.15 21.92 43.28
C ALA A 30 35.38 20.86 42.48
N ALA A 31 34.20 21.19 41.92
CA ALA A 31 33.43 20.29 41.08
C ALA A 31 34.16 19.94 39.75
N VAL A 32 34.81 20.91 39.13
CA VAL A 32 35.64 20.68 37.93
C VAL A 32 36.88 19.85 38.26
N SER A 33 37.50 20.08 39.43
CA SER A 33 38.66 19.30 39.89
C SER A 33 38.28 17.87 40.28
N LEU A 34 37.12 17.66 40.90
CA LEU A 34 36.58 16.33 41.20
C LEU A 34 36.15 15.58 39.93
N GLY A 35 35.59 16.28 38.94
CA GLY A 35 35.29 15.71 37.62
C GLY A 35 36.54 15.30 36.84
N LEU A 36 37.61 16.10 36.91
CA LEU A 36 38.92 15.77 36.32
C LEU A 36 39.63 14.63 37.06
N ILE A 37 39.53 14.57 38.39
CA ILE A 37 40.09 13.45 39.17
C ILE A 37 39.29 12.16 38.95
N ALA A 38 37.96 12.24 38.78
CA ALA A 38 37.13 11.09 38.41
C ALA A 38 37.43 10.61 36.97
N ALA A 39 37.63 11.53 36.02
CA ALA A 39 38.06 11.20 34.66
C ALA A 39 39.48 10.61 34.62
N LEU A 40 40.40 11.12 35.46
CA LEU A 40 41.75 10.58 35.59
C LEU A 40 41.76 9.22 36.33
N TRP A 41 40.83 8.99 37.25
CA TRP A 41 40.59 7.67 37.85
C TRP A 41 39.96 6.69 36.85
N LEU A 42 39.07 7.13 35.96
CA LEU A 42 38.55 6.30 34.85
C LEU A 42 39.63 6.01 33.79
N LEU A 43 40.64 6.87 33.65
CA LEU A 43 41.78 6.68 32.74
C LEU A 43 42.96 5.89 33.37
N LEU A 44 43.03 5.80 34.70
CA LEU A 44 44.10 5.11 35.45
C LEU A 44 43.62 3.91 36.28
N SER A 45 42.31 3.64 36.30
CA SER A 45 41.81 2.36 36.79
C SER A 45 42.23 1.30 35.78
N PRO A 46 42.97 0.25 36.16
CA PRO A 46 43.13 -0.89 35.28
C PRO A 46 41.72 -1.42 34.98
N SER A 47 41.28 -1.28 33.73
CA SER A 47 40.20 -2.09 33.22
C SER A 47 40.50 -3.55 33.59
N PRO A 48 39.56 -4.35 34.09
CA PRO A 48 39.67 -5.80 34.01
C PRO A 48 39.45 -6.19 32.54
N ALA A 49 40.40 -5.81 31.69
CA ALA A 49 40.51 -6.23 30.31
C ALA A 49 41.99 -6.54 30.09
N LEU A 50 42.27 -7.78 29.69
CA LEU A 50 43.59 -8.42 29.56
C LEU A 50 44.14 -9.10 30.83
N ALA A 51 43.31 -9.93 31.44
CA ALA A 51 43.80 -11.13 32.12
C ALA A 51 42.83 -12.29 31.89
N GLN A 52 42.78 -12.77 30.65
CA GLN A 52 42.50 -14.18 30.39
C GLN A 52 43.64 -14.70 29.54
N ASP A 53 44.49 -15.51 30.18
CA ASP A 53 45.33 -16.49 29.52
C ASP A 53 44.50 -17.22 28.47
N THR A 54 44.79 -17.02 27.18
CA THR A 54 44.43 -18.03 26.18
C THR A 54 45.63 -18.95 26.04
N ALA A 55 45.63 -20.02 26.85
CA ALA A 55 46.13 -21.29 26.38
C ALA A 55 45.56 -21.55 24.96
N PRO A 56 46.27 -22.22 24.05
CA PRO A 56 45.72 -22.52 22.73
C PRO A 56 44.37 -23.21 22.92
N THR A 57 43.29 -22.52 22.56
CA THR A 57 41.94 -23.07 22.60
C THR A 57 42.00 -24.30 21.71
N THR A 58 41.76 -25.47 22.30
CA THR A 58 41.73 -26.69 21.52
C THR A 58 40.58 -26.51 20.54
N PRO A 59 40.82 -26.51 19.22
CA PRO A 59 39.78 -26.20 18.27
C PRO A 59 38.62 -27.19 18.46
N THR A 60 37.42 -26.65 18.53
CA THR A 60 36.21 -27.40 18.83
C THR A 60 35.73 -28.07 17.56
N LEU A 61 35.56 -29.39 17.60
CA LEU A 61 34.98 -30.16 16.49
C LEU A 61 33.47 -29.88 16.44
N LEU A 62 32.97 -29.37 15.32
CA LEU A 62 31.56 -29.12 15.12
C LEU A 62 31.03 -29.99 13.97
N GLU A 63 29.98 -30.76 14.25
CA GLU A 63 29.23 -31.52 13.25
C GLU A 63 27.84 -30.94 13.08
N VAL A 64 27.37 -30.85 11.84
CA VAL A 64 25.98 -30.51 11.53
C VAL A 64 25.32 -31.72 10.90
N ARG A 65 24.22 -32.18 11.50
CA ARG A 65 23.42 -33.31 11.01
C ARG A 65 21.96 -32.91 10.88
N ASN A 66 21.20 -33.66 10.09
CA ASN A 66 19.73 -33.60 10.12
C ASN A 66 19.18 -34.54 11.20
N GLU A 67 17.86 -34.53 11.39
CA GLU A 67 17.16 -35.37 12.37
C GLU A 67 17.32 -36.89 12.12
N ALA A 68 17.62 -37.29 10.88
CA ALA A 68 17.95 -38.66 10.53
C ALA A 68 19.43 -39.03 10.82
N GLY A 69 20.22 -38.11 11.37
CA GLY A 69 21.63 -38.29 11.69
C GLY A 69 22.59 -38.20 10.50
N ALA A 70 22.11 -37.85 9.30
CA ALA A 70 22.96 -37.65 8.13
C ALA A 70 23.70 -36.31 8.23
N LEU A 71 24.99 -36.29 7.88
CA LEU A 71 25.78 -35.06 7.82
C LEU A 71 25.17 -34.10 6.79
N GLN A 72 25.16 -32.81 7.13
CA GLN A 72 24.63 -31.76 6.27
C GLN A 72 25.71 -30.71 6.01
N PRO A 73 25.84 -30.23 4.76
CA PRO A 73 26.57 -29.00 4.53
C PRO A 73 25.76 -27.83 5.10
N ALA A 74 26.44 -26.87 5.73
CA ALA A 74 25.76 -25.75 6.37
C ALA A 74 26.66 -24.51 6.43
N LEU A 75 26.02 -23.35 6.44
CA LEU A 75 26.62 -22.10 6.89
C LEU A 75 26.45 -22.02 8.41
N VAL A 76 27.55 -21.92 9.15
CA VAL A 76 27.52 -21.79 10.61
C VAL A 76 27.79 -20.34 11.01
N LEU A 77 26.85 -19.74 11.73
CA LEU A 77 27.01 -18.44 12.38
C LEU A 77 27.37 -18.66 13.84
N THR A 78 28.44 -18.01 14.30
CA THR A 78 28.84 -17.96 15.70
C THR A 78 28.60 -16.56 16.25
N LEU A 79 27.73 -16.45 17.25
CA LEU A 79 27.45 -15.21 17.98
C LEU A 79 28.23 -15.24 19.29
N ARG A 80 29.13 -14.28 19.50
CA ARG A 80 29.95 -14.20 20.72
C ARG A 80 29.15 -13.61 21.90
N ASN A 81 29.69 -13.73 23.10
CA ASN A 81 29.20 -13.09 24.33
C ASN A 81 27.70 -13.33 24.63
N ASN A 82 27.30 -14.60 24.81
CA ASN A 82 25.94 -15.00 25.18
C ASN A 82 24.88 -14.54 24.16
N CYS A 83 25.16 -14.73 22.86
CA CYS A 83 24.29 -14.37 21.75
C CYS A 83 24.04 -12.86 21.56
N HIS A 84 24.68 -11.98 22.34
CA HIS A 84 24.44 -10.53 22.31
C HIS A 84 25.42 -9.76 21.44
N ASP A 85 26.55 -10.37 21.06
CA ASP A 85 27.55 -9.67 20.25
C ASP A 85 27.21 -9.73 18.76
N PRO A 86 27.11 -8.58 18.07
CA PRO A 86 26.95 -8.54 16.62
C PRO A 86 28.20 -8.99 15.85
N THR A 87 29.33 -9.27 16.52
CA THR A 87 30.52 -9.85 15.88
C THR A 87 30.28 -11.32 15.53
N VAL A 88 29.67 -11.51 14.36
CA VAL A 88 29.35 -12.83 13.81
C VAL A 88 30.56 -13.39 13.06
N THR A 89 31.01 -14.58 13.46
CA THR A 89 31.94 -15.38 12.64
C THR A 89 31.14 -16.35 11.78
N THR A 90 31.28 -16.26 10.46
CA THR A 90 30.65 -17.16 9.48
C THR A 90 31.66 -18.20 9.01
N VAL A 91 31.28 -19.48 9.11
CA VAL A 91 32.08 -20.58 8.54
C VAL A 91 31.22 -21.42 7.60
N THR A 92 31.68 -21.49 6.36
CA THR A 92 31.07 -22.33 5.33
C THR A 92 31.61 -23.74 5.44
N ASN A 93 30.71 -24.72 5.61
CA ASN A 93 31.04 -26.14 5.58
C ASN A 93 30.40 -26.84 4.36
N PRO A 94 30.99 -26.71 3.16
CA PRO A 94 30.38 -27.24 1.94
C PRO A 94 30.54 -28.76 1.80
N ALA A 95 31.43 -29.40 2.57
CA ALA A 95 31.88 -30.76 2.30
C ALA A 95 31.24 -31.84 3.19
N SER A 96 30.22 -31.53 3.98
CA SER A 96 29.58 -32.46 4.93
C SER A 96 30.58 -33.16 5.86
N TYR A 97 31.69 -32.51 6.22
CA TYR A 97 32.69 -33.01 7.17
C TYR A 97 32.70 -32.15 8.44
N PRO A 98 33.19 -32.65 9.58
CA PRO A 98 33.34 -31.84 10.78
C PRO A 98 34.24 -30.62 10.55
N ILE A 99 33.89 -29.46 11.13
CA ILE A 99 34.71 -28.24 11.08
C ILE A 99 35.34 -27.94 12.44
N LEU A 100 36.54 -27.38 12.42
CA LEU A 100 37.28 -26.98 13.62
C LEU A 100 37.12 -25.47 13.82
N LEU A 101 36.49 -25.07 14.92
CA LEU A 101 36.23 -23.67 15.26
C LEU A 101 36.88 -23.29 16.59
N ASP A 102 37.39 -22.06 16.65
CA ASP A 102 37.83 -21.45 17.90
C ASP A 102 36.61 -20.85 18.63
N LEU A 103 36.03 -21.64 19.53
CA LEU A 103 34.82 -21.29 20.28
C LEU A 103 35.15 -20.96 21.73
N ALA A 104 34.44 -20.00 22.30
CA ALA A 104 34.54 -19.59 23.69
C ALA A 104 33.28 -20.04 24.47
N PRO A 105 33.38 -20.24 25.80
CA PRO A 105 32.19 -20.48 26.61
C PRO A 105 31.21 -19.30 26.47
N GLY A 106 29.93 -19.59 26.25
CA GLY A 106 28.88 -18.59 26.04
C GLY A 106 28.63 -18.22 24.57
N ASP A 107 29.40 -18.74 23.61
CA ASP A 107 29.10 -18.54 22.19
C ASP A 107 27.82 -19.28 21.79
N CYS A 108 27.03 -18.68 20.90
CA CYS A 108 25.81 -19.27 20.37
C CYS A 108 26.00 -19.69 18.92
N LEU A 109 25.53 -20.89 18.58
CA LEU A 109 25.76 -21.52 17.29
C LEU A 109 24.47 -21.70 16.51
N LEU A 110 24.43 -21.13 15.32
CA LEU A 110 23.36 -21.31 14.36
C LEU A 110 23.89 -21.99 13.10
N ALA A 111 23.31 -23.11 12.72
CA ALA A 111 23.56 -23.80 11.47
C ALA A 111 22.41 -23.54 10.50
N LEU A 112 22.74 -23.12 9.29
CA LEU A 112 21.82 -22.90 8.17
C LEU A 112 22.15 -23.92 7.07
N ALA A 113 21.41 -25.03 7.04
CA ALA A 113 21.61 -26.10 6.05
C ALA A 113 20.70 -25.87 4.82
N PRO A 114 21.25 -25.48 3.65
CA PRO A 114 20.44 -25.16 2.48
C PRO A 114 19.69 -26.38 1.93
N GLN A 115 18.40 -26.19 1.63
CA GLN A 115 17.50 -27.22 1.12
C GLN A 115 17.02 -26.93 -0.32
N ARG A 116 16.82 -25.64 -0.65
CA ARG A 116 16.34 -25.19 -1.96
C ARG A 116 16.89 -23.81 -2.30
N PHE A 117 17.34 -23.65 -3.54
CA PHE A 117 17.66 -22.36 -4.16
C PHE A 117 16.57 -22.03 -5.18
N VAL A 118 16.00 -20.83 -5.09
CA VAL A 118 15.05 -20.34 -6.09
C VAL A 118 15.70 -19.23 -6.90
N THR A 119 15.77 -19.42 -8.21
CA THR A 119 16.42 -18.50 -9.13
C THR A 119 15.48 -17.37 -9.56
N THR A 120 16.06 -16.25 -9.95
CA THR A 120 15.35 -15.12 -10.60
C THR A 120 15.95 -14.83 -11.98
N THR A 121 15.15 -14.26 -12.87
CA THR A 121 15.61 -13.70 -14.15
C THR A 121 16.21 -12.31 -13.99
N LYS A 122 15.95 -11.64 -12.87
CA LYS A 122 16.56 -10.35 -12.55
C LYS A 122 18.07 -10.53 -12.35
N GLU A 123 18.85 -9.62 -12.94
CA GLU A 123 20.30 -9.62 -12.77
C GLU A 123 20.72 -9.03 -11.42
N PHE A 124 21.98 -9.27 -11.02
CA PHE A 124 22.59 -8.71 -9.81
C PHE A 124 22.10 -9.30 -8.48
N HIS A 125 21.58 -10.54 -8.52
CA HIS A 125 21.20 -11.33 -7.34
C HIS A 125 22.17 -12.49 -7.04
N PRO A 126 23.51 -12.33 -7.04
CA PRO A 126 24.36 -13.39 -6.51
C PRO A 126 24.09 -13.53 -5.01
N PHE A 127 24.25 -14.74 -4.48
CA PHE A 127 24.17 -15.01 -3.04
C PHE A 127 25.50 -15.61 -2.56
N PRO A 128 26.56 -14.78 -2.36
CA PRO A 128 27.92 -15.26 -2.12
C PRO A 128 28.05 -16.21 -0.92
N ALA A 129 27.30 -15.94 0.16
CA ALA A 129 27.28 -16.78 1.35
C ALA A 129 26.86 -18.23 1.05
N PHE A 130 26.01 -18.43 0.03
CA PHE A 130 25.53 -19.75 -0.38
C PHE A 130 26.18 -20.32 -1.65
N ALA A 131 27.04 -19.55 -2.33
CA ALA A 131 27.73 -19.99 -3.55
C ALA A 131 28.51 -21.32 -3.36
N PRO A 132 29.21 -21.56 -2.23
CA PRO A 132 29.88 -22.85 -1.99
C PRO A 132 28.95 -24.07 -1.91
N PHE A 133 27.65 -23.86 -1.72
CA PHE A 133 26.63 -24.93 -1.65
C PHE A 133 25.88 -25.11 -2.98
N GLY A 134 26.34 -24.47 -4.06
CA GLY A 134 25.73 -24.58 -5.38
C GLY A 134 24.74 -23.46 -5.73
N ALA A 135 24.65 -22.39 -4.94
CA ALA A 135 23.90 -21.20 -5.32
C ALA A 135 24.63 -20.41 -6.43
N THR A 136 24.53 -20.90 -7.67
CA THR A 136 25.14 -20.28 -8.86
C THR A 136 24.14 -19.38 -9.59
N GLY A 137 24.57 -18.20 -10.03
CA GLY A 137 23.75 -17.26 -10.78
C GLY A 137 22.90 -16.34 -9.88
N ASN A 138 21.74 -15.93 -10.39
CA ASN A 138 20.82 -15.01 -9.72
C ASN A 138 19.79 -15.77 -8.89
N ILE A 139 19.80 -15.54 -7.58
CA ILE A 139 18.99 -16.24 -6.58
C ILE A 139 18.02 -15.25 -5.94
N ALA A 140 16.72 -15.51 -6.05
CA ALA A 140 15.67 -14.74 -5.39
C ALA A 140 15.66 -14.99 -3.89
N TYR A 141 15.67 -16.27 -3.50
CA TYR A 141 15.71 -16.69 -2.11
C TYR A 141 16.25 -18.10 -1.94
N VAL A 142 16.63 -18.41 -0.70
CA VAL A 142 17.11 -19.73 -0.27
C VAL A 142 16.24 -20.21 0.88
N THR A 143 15.82 -21.47 0.82
CA THR A 143 15.23 -22.15 1.98
C THR A 143 16.30 -22.99 2.67
N VAL A 144 16.47 -22.78 3.97
CA VAL A 144 17.42 -23.51 4.82
C VAL A 144 16.68 -24.17 5.99
N ASN A 145 17.20 -25.27 6.50
CA ASN A 145 16.81 -25.82 7.80
C ASN A 145 17.76 -25.30 8.87
N THR A 146 17.21 -24.89 10.01
CA THR A 146 18.00 -24.39 11.14
C THR A 146 18.05 -25.39 12.29
N ASN A 147 18.96 -25.17 13.24
CA ASN A 147 19.09 -25.97 14.46
C ASN A 147 18.47 -25.33 15.70
N TRP A 148 17.82 -24.17 15.57
CA TRP A 148 17.21 -23.50 16.70
C TRP A 148 15.88 -24.15 17.08
N THR A 149 15.44 -23.88 18.30
CA THR A 149 14.09 -24.20 18.76
C THR A 149 13.42 -22.94 19.28
N VAL A 150 12.10 -22.88 19.20
CA VAL A 150 11.33 -21.76 19.73
C VAL A 150 10.77 -22.13 21.09
N GLY A 151 11.01 -21.28 22.09
CA GLY A 151 10.50 -21.42 23.44
C GLY A 151 8.98 -21.22 23.52
N THR A 152 8.37 -21.58 24.65
CA THR A 152 6.93 -21.35 24.88
C THR A 152 6.55 -19.86 24.97
N ASP A 153 7.54 -19.00 25.19
CA ASP A 153 7.47 -17.55 25.23
C ASP A 153 7.86 -16.90 23.89
N GLY A 154 8.10 -17.71 22.85
CA GLY A 154 8.58 -17.26 21.55
C GLY A 154 10.06 -16.98 21.45
N ALA A 155 10.85 -17.10 22.53
CA ALA A 155 12.27 -16.86 22.43
C ALA A 155 12.99 -17.91 21.55
N LEU A 156 13.92 -17.47 20.69
CA LEU A 156 14.83 -18.38 20.01
C LEU A 156 15.81 -18.99 21.00
N ILE A 157 15.90 -20.32 20.97
CA ILE A 157 16.83 -21.10 21.74
C ILE A 157 17.84 -21.71 20.77
N SER A 158 19.08 -21.22 20.83
CA SER A 158 20.23 -21.79 20.12
C SER A 158 21.19 -22.46 21.10
N PRO A 159 21.87 -23.56 20.72
CA PRO A 159 22.90 -24.17 21.56
C PRO A 159 23.99 -23.18 21.95
N THR A 160 24.24 -23.05 23.24
CA THR A 160 25.35 -22.27 23.81
C THR A 160 26.55 -23.19 24.09
N VAL A 161 27.75 -22.75 23.73
CA VAL A 161 28.99 -23.46 24.01
C VAL A 161 29.26 -23.42 25.51
N SER A 162 29.20 -24.55 26.19
CA SER A 162 29.50 -24.67 27.62
C SER A 162 30.90 -25.20 27.92
N SER A 163 31.51 -25.92 26.97
CA SER A 163 32.83 -26.55 27.13
C SER A 163 33.57 -26.61 25.80
N PRO A 164 34.34 -25.56 25.44
CA PRO A 164 35.18 -25.54 24.24
C PRO A 164 36.15 -26.73 24.18
N GLY A 165 36.47 -27.19 22.97
CA GLY A 165 37.36 -28.32 22.72
C GLY A 165 36.70 -29.71 22.76
N LEU A 166 35.45 -29.81 23.22
CA LEU A 166 34.65 -31.03 23.09
C LEU A 166 33.83 -31.03 21.80
N PRO A 167 33.61 -32.18 21.13
CA PRO A 167 32.75 -32.23 19.95
C PRO A 167 31.34 -31.71 20.22
N ILE A 168 30.86 -30.79 19.37
CA ILE A 168 29.51 -30.23 19.39
C ILE A 168 28.75 -30.78 18.18
N LEU A 169 27.53 -31.25 18.41
CA LEU A 169 26.60 -31.68 17.38
C LEU A 169 25.45 -30.68 17.27
N LEU A 170 25.28 -30.07 16.10
CA LEU A 170 24.11 -29.28 15.74
C LEU A 170 23.16 -30.15 14.91
N THR A 171 21.90 -30.21 15.32
CA THR A 171 20.86 -30.96 14.59
C THR A 171 19.92 -29.95 13.94
N THR A 172 19.95 -29.88 12.61
CA THR A 172 19.01 -29.10 11.79
C THR A 172 17.70 -29.85 11.63
N ARG A 173 16.57 -29.13 11.60
CA ARG A 173 15.24 -29.72 11.70
C ARG A 173 14.34 -29.37 10.52
N ALA A 174 13.47 -30.29 10.14
CA ALA A 174 12.50 -30.06 9.07
C ALA A 174 11.37 -29.09 9.50
N ASP A 175 11.10 -28.98 10.81
CA ASP A 175 10.08 -28.09 11.39
C ASP A 175 10.62 -26.69 11.76
N ALA A 176 11.89 -26.41 11.47
CA ALA A 176 12.52 -25.11 11.66
C ALA A 176 13.09 -24.55 10.34
N PRO A 177 12.26 -24.34 9.31
CA PRO A 177 12.73 -23.71 8.07
C PRO A 177 12.98 -22.22 8.27
N LEU A 178 13.89 -21.68 7.46
CA LEU A 178 14.08 -20.24 7.28
C LEU A 178 14.22 -19.94 5.78
N VAL A 179 13.42 -18.99 5.30
CA VAL A 179 13.50 -18.44 3.93
C VAL A 179 14.30 -17.14 3.99
N LEU A 180 15.42 -17.10 3.27
CA LEU A 180 16.33 -15.96 3.20
C LEU A 180 16.21 -15.30 1.82
N PHE A 181 15.62 -14.11 1.77
CA PHE A 181 15.47 -13.33 0.54
C PHE A 181 16.75 -12.60 0.17
N ASN A 182 17.01 -12.47 -1.13
CA ASN A 182 18.11 -11.69 -1.69
C ASN A 182 17.52 -10.59 -2.56
N LEU A 183 17.73 -9.33 -2.15
CA LEU A 183 17.07 -8.18 -2.77
C LEU A 183 18.09 -7.20 -3.36
N VAL A 184 17.72 -6.58 -4.48
CA VAL A 184 18.38 -5.44 -5.10
C VAL A 184 17.47 -4.23 -4.98
N ILE A 185 18.00 -3.14 -4.45
CA ILE A 185 17.31 -1.90 -4.15
C ILE A 185 18.02 -0.78 -4.93
N SER A 186 17.28 -0.08 -5.79
CA SER A 186 17.83 0.98 -6.65
C SER A 186 17.20 2.32 -6.31
N LEU A 187 18.04 3.31 -5.98
CA LEU A 187 17.62 4.69 -5.71
C LEU A 187 17.68 5.48 -7.02
N GLU A 188 16.61 6.20 -7.36
CA GLU A 188 16.50 6.91 -8.64
C GLU A 188 17.56 8.01 -8.85
N TRP A 189 18.18 8.51 -7.77
CA TRP A 189 19.08 9.65 -7.77
C TRP A 189 20.52 9.29 -7.34
N ASP A 190 21.47 10.18 -7.66
CA ASP A 190 22.89 10.08 -7.30
C ASP A 190 23.15 10.31 -5.80
N ALA A 191 22.74 9.36 -4.96
CA ALA A 191 23.06 9.34 -3.54
C ALA A 191 24.54 8.97 -3.31
N HIS A 192 25.27 9.81 -2.56
CA HIS A 192 26.69 9.61 -2.28
C HIS A 192 27.00 9.61 -0.78
N GLU A 193 26.33 10.48 -0.03
CA GLU A 193 26.59 10.65 1.39
C GLU A 193 26.15 9.42 2.19
N ALA A 194 27.04 8.93 3.07
CA ALA A 194 26.77 7.73 3.87
C ALA A 194 25.50 7.87 4.74
N LEU A 195 25.22 9.08 5.24
CA LEU A 195 24.03 9.34 6.06
C LEU A 195 22.73 9.21 5.27
N GLU A 196 22.73 9.57 3.99
CA GLU A 196 21.56 9.46 3.11
C GLU A 196 21.25 7.99 2.81
N LEU A 197 22.28 7.21 2.49
CA LEU A 197 22.15 5.78 2.22
C LEU A 197 21.83 4.95 3.48
N ALA A 198 22.30 5.40 4.64
CA ALA A 198 22.01 4.76 5.93
C ALA A 198 20.51 4.74 6.25
N VAL A 199 19.72 5.69 5.74
CA VAL A 199 18.25 5.69 5.92
C VAL A 199 17.63 4.40 5.37
N PHE A 200 18.03 4.00 4.16
CA PHE A 200 17.50 2.79 3.51
C PHE A 200 18.15 1.51 4.05
N ALA A 201 19.42 1.55 4.46
CA ALA A 201 20.03 0.41 5.15
C ALA A 201 19.32 0.12 6.48
N ASN A 202 19.01 1.16 7.27
CA ASN A 202 18.24 1.01 8.50
C ASN A 202 16.80 0.56 8.23
N ALA A 203 16.19 1.06 7.15
CA ALA A 203 14.86 0.63 6.74
C ALA A 203 14.82 -0.87 6.38
N LEU A 204 15.80 -1.36 5.61
CA LEU A 204 15.88 -2.78 5.26
C LEU A 204 16.20 -3.67 6.46
N SER A 205 16.96 -3.16 7.44
CA SER A 205 17.16 -3.87 8.70
C SER A 205 15.86 -3.99 9.49
N ALA A 206 15.06 -2.91 9.57
CA ALA A 206 13.75 -2.93 10.23
C ALA A 206 12.76 -3.84 9.49
N PHE A 207 12.69 -3.72 8.16
CA PHE A 207 11.89 -4.60 7.30
C PHE A 207 12.24 -6.08 7.50
N GLY A 208 13.52 -6.44 7.55
CA GLY A 208 13.94 -7.82 7.76
C GLY A 208 13.54 -8.36 9.14
N ALA A 209 13.58 -7.51 10.16
CA ALA A 209 13.12 -7.86 11.51
C ALA A 209 11.60 -8.01 11.57
N ASP A 210 10.84 -7.07 11.00
CA ASP A 210 9.38 -7.12 10.98
C ASP A 210 8.85 -8.30 10.15
N LEU A 211 9.51 -8.65 9.04
CA LEU A 211 9.17 -9.86 8.26
C LEU A 211 9.46 -11.14 9.06
N PHE A 212 10.52 -11.14 9.88
CA PHE A 212 10.85 -12.26 10.76
C PHE A 212 9.79 -12.42 11.84
N ASP A 213 9.38 -11.34 12.49
CA ASP A 213 8.28 -11.30 13.46
C ASP A 213 6.98 -11.84 12.84
N ALA A 214 6.50 -11.19 11.76
CA ALA A 214 5.25 -11.53 11.08
C ALA A 214 5.17 -12.97 10.57
N SER A 215 6.32 -13.58 10.26
CA SER A 215 6.44 -14.95 9.77
C SER A 215 6.84 -15.96 10.84
N ASN A 216 6.76 -15.61 12.12
CA ASN A 216 7.16 -16.47 13.24
C ASN A 216 8.56 -17.05 13.08
N GLY A 217 9.49 -16.21 12.66
CA GLY A 217 10.89 -16.55 12.46
C GLY A 217 11.19 -17.44 11.26
N GLN A 218 10.26 -17.56 10.31
CA GLN A 218 10.43 -18.47 9.16
C GLN A 218 10.87 -17.74 7.89
N MET A 219 10.84 -16.40 7.85
CA MET A 219 11.22 -15.62 6.69
C MET A 219 11.95 -14.33 7.09
N THR A 220 13.05 -13.98 6.42
CA THR A 220 13.72 -12.70 6.61
C THR A 220 14.61 -12.35 5.42
N LEU A 221 15.24 -11.18 5.49
CA LEU A 221 16.24 -10.74 4.53
C LEU A 221 17.58 -11.45 4.79
N GLY A 222 18.08 -12.17 3.80
CA GLY A 222 19.42 -12.74 3.82
C GLY A 222 20.47 -11.77 3.28
N ARG A 223 20.26 -11.25 2.06
CA ARG A 223 21.13 -10.25 1.45
C ARG A 223 20.31 -9.10 0.87
N ALA A 224 20.82 -7.88 1.02
CA ALA A 224 20.37 -6.72 0.24
C ALA A 224 21.55 -6.00 -0.40
N LEU A 225 21.36 -5.57 -1.64
CA LEU A 225 22.25 -4.64 -2.35
C LEU A 225 21.52 -3.33 -2.58
N ILE A 226 21.99 -2.24 -2.00
CA ILE A 226 21.51 -0.89 -2.25
C ILE A 226 22.46 -0.22 -3.25
N VAL A 227 21.93 0.25 -4.37
CA VAL A 227 22.67 1.02 -5.38
C VAL A 227 22.01 2.37 -5.64
N ALA A 228 22.82 3.38 -5.94
CA ALA A 228 22.36 4.73 -6.27
C ALA A 228 22.35 5.00 -7.79
N GLY A 229 21.82 6.14 -8.21
CA GLY A 229 21.90 6.61 -9.59
C GLY A 229 21.05 5.80 -10.57
N ALA A 230 19.98 5.15 -10.09
CA ALA A 230 19.16 4.18 -10.81
C ALA A 230 19.98 3.05 -11.46
N GLU A 231 21.14 2.70 -10.89
CA GLU A 231 21.86 1.51 -11.33
C GLU A 231 20.97 0.26 -11.13
N HIS A 232 20.97 -0.65 -12.09
CA HIS A 232 20.16 -1.88 -12.06
C HIS A 232 18.64 -1.64 -11.91
N TRP A 233 18.12 -0.48 -12.32
CA TRP A 233 16.71 -0.10 -12.11
C TRP A 233 15.68 -1.15 -12.58
N ARG A 234 15.90 -1.74 -13.76
CA ARG A 234 15.02 -2.79 -14.34
C ARG A 234 15.15 -4.15 -13.65
N ASP A 235 16.24 -4.39 -12.94
CA ASP A 235 16.48 -5.65 -12.22
C ASP A 235 16.21 -5.51 -10.73
N ALA A 236 15.98 -4.29 -10.23
CA ALA A 236 15.71 -4.05 -8.83
C ALA A 236 14.42 -4.75 -8.38
N ASP A 237 14.43 -5.28 -7.16
CA ASP A 237 13.23 -5.68 -6.45
C ASP A 237 12.52 -4.44 -5.92
N PHE A 238 13.29 -3.53 -5.33
CA PHE A 238 12.78 -2.28 -4.78
C PHE A 238 13.29 -1.12 -5.63
N GLN A 239 12.36 -0.43 -6.27
CA GLN A 239 12.63 0.87 -6.87
C GLN A 239 12.32 1.92 -5.80
N ILE A 240 13.26 2.81 -5.51
CA ILE A 240 13.07 3.95 -4.61
C ILE A 240 13.03 5.21 -5.46
N MET A 241 11.84 5.79 -5.58
CA MET A 241 11.62 6.97 -6.39
C MET A 241 12.13 8.22 -5.70
N ALA A 242 12.67 9.14 -6.49
CA ALA A 242 13.06 10.44 -5.99
C ALA A 242 11.84 11.23 -5.53
N GLY A 243 10.64 11.07 -6.09
CA GLY A 243 9.42 11.81 -5.72
C GLY A 243 9.05 11.75 -4.22
N ASN A 244 8.42 12.82 -3.72
CA ASN A 244 7.82 12.88 -2.37
C ASN A 244 6.31 12.57 -2.39
N ASP A 245 5.88 12.03 -3.50
CA ASP A 245 4.52 11.86 -3.98
C ASP A 245 4.39 10.45 -4.55
N VAL A 246 5.13 9.48 -4.02
CA VAL A 246 5.03 8.08 -4.42
C VAL A 246 4.53 7.28 -3.25
N TRP A 247 3.31 6.79 -3.39
CA TRP A 247 2.72 5.87 -2.44
C TRP A 247 3.28 4.46 -2.67
N PRO A 248 3.40 3.68 -1.60
CA PRO A 248 3.96 2.33 -1.68
C PRO A 248 3.10 1.43 -2.56
N ASN A 249 3.73 0.60 -3.37
CA ASN A 249 3.05 -0.37 -4.22
C ASN A 249 3.90 -1.56 -4.63
N ALA A 250 3.24 -2.62 -5.07
CA ALA A 250 3.91 -3.81 -5.54
C ALA A 250 3.12 -4.58 -6.61
N ASP A 251 3.88 -5.17 -7.54
CA ASP A 251 3.37 -6.19 -8.46
C ASP A 251 3.21 -7.52 -7.70
N VAL A 252 1.98 -8.06 -7.63
CA VAL A 252 1.73 -9.28 -6.85
C VAL A 252 2.50 -10.44 -7.45
N GLY A 253 3.21 -11.19 -6.61
CA GLY A 253 4.09 -12.27 -7.03
C GLY A 253 5.27 -11.81 -7.90
N GLY A 254 5.62 -10.51 -7.87
CA GLY A 254 6.70 -9.91 -8.67
C GLY A 254 8.07 -10.57 -8.54
N ILE A 255 8.29 -11.38 -7.50
CA ILE A 255 9.53 -12.14 -7.29
C ILE A 255 9.70 -13.35 -8.23
N VAL A 256 8.64 -13.79 -8.91
CA VAL A 256 8.72 -14.96 -9.79
C VAL A 256 9.67 -14.70 -10.96
N SER A 257 10.37 -15.74 -11.39
CA SER A 257 11.29 -15.66 -12.53
C SER A 257 10.59 -15.73 -13.89
N ASN A 258 9.37 -16.27 -13.94
CA ASN A 258 8.59 -16.43 -15.15
C ASN A 258 7.11 -16.25 -14.86
N VAL A 259 6.34 -16.00 -15.92
CA VAL A 259 4.89 -15.94 -15.81
C VAL A 259 4.36 -17.24 -15.20
N THR A 260 3.67 -17.13 -14.06
CA THR A 260 3.15 -18.28 -13.30
C THR A 260 1.64 -18.15 -13.21
N GLN A 261 0.89 -19.15 -13.64
CA GLN A 261 -0.58 -19.15 -13.64
C GLN A 261 -1.13 -19.98 -12.48
N LEU A 262 -2.11 -19.45 -11.77
CA LEU A 262 -2.93 -20.19 -10.81
C LEU A 262 -4.03 -20.99 -11.53
N GLY A 263 -4.61 -21.96 -10.81
CA GLY A 263 -5.69 -22.80 -11.34
C GLY A 263 -6.95 -22.02 -11.74
N ASN A 264 -7.14 -20.81 -11.22
CA ASN A 264 -8.21 -19.87 -11.57
C ASN A 264 -7.85 -18.90 -12.70
N GLY A 265 -6.72 -19.11 -13.39
CA GLY A 265 -6.31 -18.30 -14.55
C GLY A 265 -5.61 -16.97 -14.23
N ILE A 266 -5.27 -16.73 -12.95
CA ILE A 266 -4.53 -15.54 -12.52
C ILE A 266 -3.02 -15.77 -12.71
N GLY A 267 -2.37 -14.85 -13.43
CA GLY A 267 -0.94 -14.91 -13.72
C GLY A 267 -0.11 -13.93 -12.90
N PHE A 268 0.92 -14.42 -12.22
CA PHE A 268 2.03 -13.59 -11.72
C PHE A 268 3.12 -13.47 -12.77
N ARG A 269 3.95 -12.42 -12.69
CA ARG A 269 5.12 -12.24 -13.54
C ARG A 269 6.23 -11.53 -12.77
N PRO A 270 7.47 -11.51 -13.29
CA PRO A 270 8.50 -10.64 -12.74
C PRO A 270 8.03 -9.18 -12.72
N GLY A 271 8.15 -8.51 -11.58
CA GLY A 271 7.70 -7.12 -11.37
C GLY A 271 8.52 -6.43 -10.28
N HIS A 272 8.01 -5.36 -9.68
CA HIS A 272 8.74 -4.53 -8.71
C HIS A 272 7.88 -4.12 -7.51
N LEU A 273 8.55 -3.82 -6.41
CA LEU A 273 8.03 -3.01 -5.31
C LEU A 273 8.54 -1.58 -5.52
N ARG A 274 7.64 -0.60 -5.41
CA ARG A 274 7.93 0.82 -5.67
C ARG A 274 7.53 1.65 -4.47
N VAL A 275 8.46 2.48 -3.99
CA VAL A 275 8.24 3.36 -2.84
C VAL A 275 8.85 4.74 -3.02
N GLY A 276 8.27 5.75 -2.37
CA GLY A 276 8.84 7.09 -2.32
C GLY A 276 10.01 7.24 -1.35
N ARG A 277 10.54 8.47 -1.28
CA ARG A 277 11.68 8.82 -0.41
C ARG A 277 11.42 8.73 1.10
N GLY A 278 10.17 8.64 1.52
CA GLY A 278 9.74 8.60 2.92
C GLY A 278 8.30 8.14 3.05
N TRP A 279 7.92 7.71 4.25
CA TRP A 279 6.57 7.27 4.55
C TRP A 279 6.25 7.31 6.05
N ASP A 280 5.10 7.89 6.41
CA ASP A 280 4.57 7.91 7.79
C ASP A 280 3.17 7.27 7.91
N GLY A 281 2.66 6.66 6.85
CA GLY A 281 1.31 6.09 6.74
C GLY A 281 0.24 7.06 6.24
N ASN A 282 0.51 8.37 6.22
CA ASN A 282 -0.41 9.39 5.71
C ASN A 282 0.17 10.18 4.54
N SER A 283 1.50 10.19 4.39
CA SER A 283 2.19 10.98 3.39
C SER A 283 3.47 10.31 2.89
N ALA A 284 3.71 10.41 1.58
CA ALA A 284 4.97 10.05 0.93
C ALA A 284 6.08 11.13 1.07
N ASN A 285 5.78 12.24 1.72
CA ASN A 285 6.70 13.36 1.91
C ASN A 285 7.35 13.37 3.30
N GLN A 286 6.84 12.58 4.24
CA GLN A 286 7.25 12.57 5.63
C GLN A 286 7.47 11.16 6.14
N GLY A 287 8.10 11.02 7.30
CA GLY A 287 8.38 9.74 7.93
C GLY A 287 9.62 9.04 7.41
N LEU A 288 10.24 8.26 8.30
CA LEU A 288 11.38 7.42 7.96
C LEU A 288 10.90 5.99 7.73
N TRP A 289 11.40 5.37 6.67
CA TRP A 289 11.12 3.97 6.37
C TRP A 289 11.54 2.98 7.46
N SER A 290 12.48 3.36 8.34
CA SER A 290 12.91 2.56 9.48
C SER A 290 12.01 2.69 10.72
N GLN A 291 10.99 3.57 10.69
CA GLN A 291 10.00 3.64 11.77
C GLN A 291 8.94 2.55 11.60
N PRO A 292 8.24 2.13 12.67
CA PRO A 292 7.30 1.00 12.61
C PRO A 292 6.29 1.09 11.47
N THR A 293 5.66 2.24 11.25
CA THR A 293 4.70 2.42 10.15
C THR A 293 5.35 2.23 8.77
N GLY A 294 6.57 2.73 8.59
CA GLY A 294 7.35 2.56 7.37
C GLY A 294 7.73 1.10 7.14
N ALA A 295 8.37 0.48 8.13
CA ALA A 295 8.87 -0.89 8.03
C ALA A 295 7.73 -1.91 7.80
N ARG A 296 6.62 -1.79 8.53
CA ARG A 296 5.43 -2.62 8.33
C ARG A 296 4.77 -2.40 6.98
N THR A 297 4.79 -1.17 6.46
CA THR A 297 4.33 -0.92 5.08
C THR A 297 5.25 -1.59 4.07
N LEU A 298 6.58 -1.60 4.28
CA LEU A 298 7.48 -2.38 3.42
C LEU A 298 7.18 -3.89 3.50
N VAL A 299 6.84 -4.41 4.68
CA VAL A 299 6.43 -5.82 4.82
C VAL A 299 5.10 -6.09 4.11
N HIS A 300 4.13 -5.19 4.20
CA HIS A 300 2.86 -5.26 3.47
C HIS A 300 3.07 -5.30 1.95
N GLU A 301 3.80 -4.34 1.40
CA GLU A 301 4.13 -4.33 -0.03
C GLU A 301 4.96 -5.55 -0.45
N PHE A 302 5.86 -6.00 0.43
CA PHE A 302 6.60 -7.24 0.20
C PHE A 302 5.70 -8.49 0.28
N GLY A 303 4.61 -8.45 1.05
CA GLY A 303 3.57 -9.46 1.06
C GLY A 303 2.99 -9.67 -0.34
N HIS A 304 2.70 -8.59 -1.05
CA HIS A 304 2.34 -8.65 -2.47
C HIS A 304 3.50 -9.16 -3.32
N TYR A 305 4.64 -8.47 -3.28
CA TYR A 305 5.77 -8.74 -4.19
C TYR A 305 6.39 -10.14 -4.02
N GLY A 306 6.81 -10.45 -2.80
CA GLY A 306 7.61 -11.62 -2.44
C GLY A 306 6.78 -12.82 -2.02
N LEU A 307 5.61 -12.60 -1.41
CA LEU A 307 4.77 -13.67 -0.86
C LEU A 307 3.53 -13.96 -1.70
N ALA A 308 3.25 -13.13 -2.70
CA ALA A 308 2.08 -13.21 -3.57
C ALA A 308 0.74 -13.17 -2.80
N LEU A 309 0.70 -12.45 -1.68
CA LEU A 309 -0.53 -12.18 -0.93
C LEU A 309 -1.29 -11.01 -1.58
N PHE A 310 -2.60 -10.97 -1.42
CA PHE A 310 -3.45 -9.85 -1.83
C PHE A 310 -3.93 -9.05 -0.62
N ASP A 311 -4.52 -7.89 -0.87
CA ASP A 311 -5.12 -7.09 0.20
C ASP A 311 -6.25 -7.84 0.88
N GLU A 312 -6.27 -7.68 2.20
CA GLU A 312 -7.33 -8.17 3.07
C GLU A 312 -8.20 -7.03 3.62
N TYR A 313 -8.00 -5.78 3.19
CA TYR A 313 -8.93 -4.66 3.44
C TYR A 313 -9.93 -4.42 2.30
N LEU A 314 -9.82 -5.19 1.22
CA LEU A 314 -10.66 -5.13 0.03
C LEU A 314 -11.32 -6.49 -0.18
N GLY A 315 -12.62 -6.49 -0.43
CA GLY A 315 -13.38 -7.68 -0.79
C GLY A 315 -14.05 -7.56 -2.14
N LEU A 316 -14.33 -8.69 -2.76
CA LEU A 316 -14.95 -8.78 -4.08
C LEU A 316 -16.41 -9.19 -3.94
N ALA A 317 -17.32 -8.34 -4.45
CA ALA A 317 -18.73 -8.68 -4.55
C ALA A 317 -18.95 -9.69 -5.70
N PRO A 318 -20.14 -10.34 -5.79
CA PRO A 318 -20.43 -11.27 -6.88
C PRO A 318 -20.42 -10.62 -8.27
N ASP A 319 -20.70 -9.32 -8.34
CA ASP A 319 -20.56 -8.49 -9.54
C ASP A 319 -19.14 -7.93 -9.67
N GLY A 320 -18.17 -8.54 -8.98
CA GLY A 320 -16.76 -8.23 -8.78
C GLY A 320 -16.40 -6.76 -8.55
N THR A 321 -17.32 -6.00 -7.95
CA THR A 321 -17.00 -4.71 -7.36
C THR A 321 -16.21 -4.88 -6.07
N ASP A 322 -15.20 -4.03 -5.89
CA ASP A 322 -14.47 -4.01 -4.63
C ASP A 322 -15.26 -3.26 -3.55
N PHE A 323 -15.34 -3.82 -2.35
CA PHE A 323 -15.90 -3.18 -1.17
C PHE A 323 -14.97 -3.36 0.03
N SER A 324 -15.15 -2.57 1.09
CA SER A 324 -14.36 -2.79 2.30
C SER A 324 -14.70 -4.12 2.96
N SER A 325 -13.72 -5.00 2.98
CA SER A 325 -13.74 -6.20 3.79
C SER A 325 -12.53 -6.20 4.72
N TYR A 326 -12.51 -7.01 5.77
CA TYR A 326 -11.37 -7.11 6.69
C TYR A 326 -11.25 -8.55 7.16
N CYS A 327 -10.03 -9.08 7.18
CA CYS A 327 -9.81 -10.41 7.75
C CYS A 327 -9.94 -10.44 9.28
N THR A 328 -9.78 -9.28 9.91
CA THR A 328 -10.00 -9.07 11.34
C THR A 328 -11.17 -8.12 11.60
N ILE A 329 -11.50 -7.86 12.86
CA ILE A 329 -12.41 -6.77 13.22
C ILE A 329 -11.88 -5.43 12.69
N SER A 330 -12.78 -4.49 12.38
CA SER A 330 -12.41 -3.20 11.79
C SER A 330 -11.31 -2.49 12.60
N PRO A 331 -10.30 -1.85 11.96
CA PRO A 331 -9.30 -1.03 12.65
C PRO A 331 -9.88 0.12 13.50
N SER A 332 -11.13 0.49 13.25
CA SER A 332 -11.89 1.48 14.02
C SER A 332 -12.55 0.91 15.28
N ASP A 333 -12.54 -0.41 15.46
CA ASP A 333 -13.15 -1.09 16.61
C ASP A 333 -12.23 -0.97 17.85
N PRO A 334 -12.75 -0.57 19.02
CA PRO A 334 -11.98 -0.53 20.27
C PRO A 334 -11.36 -1.88 20.67
N GLY A 335 -11.89 -3.00 20.18
CA GLY A 335 -11.36 -4.34 20.39
C GLY A 335 -10.21 -4.75 19.46
N TYR A 336 -9.80 -3.89 18.52
CA TYR A 336 -8.77 -4.19 17.52
C TYR A 336 -7.43 -4.58 18.17
N ALA A 337 -7.12 -5.88 18.14
CA ALA A 337 -5.85 -6.42 18.60
C ALA A 337 -4.82 -6.37 17.47
N ALA A 338 -4.10 -5.25 17.42
CA ALA A 338 -3.07 -4.98 16.42
C ALA A 338 -2.05 -6.12 16.29
N ASP A 339 -1.66 -6.72 17.43
CA ASP A 339 -0.62 -7.74 17.52
C ASP A 339 -1.04 -9.11 16.92
N TRP A 340 -2.28 -9.22 16.42
CA TRP A 340 -2.87 -10.45 15.88
C TRP A 340 -3.48 -10.23 14.51
N ALA A 341 -3.48 -8.99 14.04
CA ALA A 341 -4.13 -8.60 12.82
C ALA A 341 -3.19 -8.74 11.62
N SER A 342 -3.77 -9.02 10.46
CA SER A 342 -3.00 -9.15 9.24
C SER A 342 -2.44 -7.80 8.80
N LEU A 343 -1.15 -7.77 8.51
CA LEU A 343 -0.46 -6.71 7.80
C LEU A 343 -1.12 -6.47 6.43
N MET A 344 -1.67 -7.51 5.81
CA MET A 344 -2.42 -7.41 4.55
C MET A 344 -3.79 -6.75 4.73
N SER A 345 -4.30 -6.66 5.96
CA SER A 345 -5.56 -5.99 6.28
C SER A 345 -5.36 -4.55 6.79
N TYR A 346 -4.31 -4.27 7.58
CA TYR A 346 -4.06 -2.92 8.07
C TYR A 346 -2.62 -2.71 8.61
N GLN A 347 -1.70 -2.48 7.70
CA GLN A 347 -0.25 -2.37 7.90
C GLN A 347 0.20 -1.32 8.93
N TYR A 348 -0.61 -0.31 9.24
CA TYR A 348 -0.21 0.76 10.18
C TYR A 348 -0.19 0.34 11.64
N LYS A 349 -0.91 -0.74 11.99
CA LYS A 349 -0.96 -1.26 13.36
C LYS A 349 -0.67 -2.75 13.43
N ALA A 350 -1.14 -3.51 12.44
CA ALA A 350 -0.89 -4.94 12.34
C ALA A 350 0.61 -5.26 12.27
N ASN A 351 0.99 -6.45 12.71
CA ASN A 351 2.34 -7.00 12.55
C ASN A 351 2.34 -8.49 12.17
N GLU A 352 1.18 -9.08 11.89
CA GLU A 352 1.06 -10.53 11.65
C GLU A 352 0.48 -10.87 10.28
N PHE A 353 0.40 -12.16 9.95
CA PHE A 353 -0.36 -12.69 8.81
C PHE A 353 -1.65 -13.38 9.26
N ALA A 354 -2.71 -13.31 8.46
CA ALA A 354 -3.98 -13.95 8.78
C ALA A 354 -3.89 -15.48 8.74
N LEU A 355 -4.49 -16.11 9.74
CA LEU A 355 -4.71 -17.55 9.79
C LEU A 355 -6.20 -17.83 9.95
N ARG A 356 -6.74 -18.69 9.10
CA ARG A 356 -8.12 -19.16 9.24
C ARG A 356 -8.31 -19.94 10.53
N ARG A 357 -8.99 -19.31 11.49
CA ARG A 357 -9.29 -19.90 12.80
C ARG A 357 -10.70 -19.53 13.25
N ASP A 358 -11.60 -20.48 13.09
CA ASP A 358 -13.00 -20.31 13.48
C ASP A 358 -13.11 -19.98 14.99
N GLY A 359 -13.95 -18.98 15.31
CA GLY A 359 -14.16 -18.50 16.68
C GLY A 359 -13.10 -17.54 17.23
N ASN A 360 -12.10 -17.13 16.44
CA ASN A 360 -11.16 -16.07 16.81
C ASN A 360 -11.30 -14.83 15.89
N PRO A 361 -12.18 -13.86 16.24
CA PRO A 361 -12.44 -12.69 15.40
C PRO A 361 -11.23 -11.74 15.27
N MET A 362 -10.17 -11.94 16.06
CA MET A 362 -8.93 -11.16 15.98
C MET A 362 -7.99 -11.61 14.86
N GLN A 363 -8.17 -12.83 14.32
CA GLN A 363 -7.37 -13.37 13.20
C GLN A 363 -8.22 -13.73 11.98
N TRP A 364 -9.49 -14.09 12.20
CA TRP A 364 -10.38 -14.52 11.12
C TRP A 364 -11.83 -14.16 11.43
N THR A 365 -12.40 -13.29 10.60
CA THR A 365 -13.84 -13.01 10.61
C THR A 365 -14.54 -13.64 9.40
N GLY A 366 -15.88 -13.72 9.44
CA GLY A 366 -16.64 -14.12 8.24
C GLY A 366 -16.41 -13.21 7.03
N ARG A 367 -16.02 -11.95 7.25
CA ARG A 367 -15.65 -11.01 6.18
C ARG A 367 -14.34 -11.39 5.50
N CYS A 368 -13.44 -12.10 6.18
CA CYS A 368 -12.20 -12.56 5.56
C CYS A 368 -12.45 -13.42 4.31
N ARG A 369 -13.54 -14.19 4.29
CA ARG A 369 -13.92 -14.98 3.11
C ARG A 369 -14.30 -14.14 1.90
N GLN A 370 -14.59 -12.86 2.11
CA GLN A 370 -14.96 -11.94 1.05
C GLN A 370 -13.75 -11.17 0.53
N THR A 371 -12.59 -11.23 1.19
CA THR A 371 -11.40 -10.47 0.76
C THR A 371 -10.86 -10.98 -0.57
N ILE A 372 -10.15 -10.11 -1.31
CA ILE A 372 -9.48 -10.49 -2.55
C ILE A 372 -8.57 -11.71 -2.29
N GLN A 373 -7.79 -11.70 -1.21
CA GLN A 373 -6.93 -12.82 -0.81
C GLN A 373 -7.67 -14.17 -0.78
N PHE A 374 -8.81 -14.24 -0.07
CA PHE A 374 -9.56 -15.50 0.02
C PHE A 374 -10.31 -15.84 -1.26
N GLN A 375 -10.81 -14.86 -2.00
CA GLN A 375 -11.48 -15.09 -3.28
C GLN A 375 -10.50 -15.61 -4.34
N MET A 376 -9.24 -15.15 -4.32
CA MET A 376 -8.21 -15.59 -5.26
C MET A 376 -7.62 -16.96 -4.93
N TYR A 377 -7.43 -17.29 -3.66
CA TYR A 377 -6.75 -18.52 -3.27
C TYR A 377 -7.64 -19.56 -2.59
N HIS A 378 -8.75 -19.14 -2.00
CA HIS A 378 -9.50 -19.90 -0.99
C HIS A 378 -8.62 -20.30 0.22
N LEU A 379 -7.58 -19.52 0.49
CA LEU A 379 -6.60 -19.72 1.54
C LEU A 379 -6.37 -18.40 2.29
N SER A 380 -6.13 -18.48 3.61
CA SER A 380 -5.59 -17.36 4.38
C SER A 380 -4.15 -17.03 3.95
N ASP A 381 -3.58 -15.94 4.48
CA ASP A 381 -2.16 -15.61 4.29
C ASP A 381 -1.27 -16.81 4.65
N TRP A 382 -1.38 -17.31 5.88
CA TRP A 382 -0.58 -18.45 6.36
C TRP A 382 -0.75 -19.72 5.52
N GLU A 383 -1.99 -20.06 5.13
CA GLU A 383 -2.26 -21.22 4.28
C GLU A 383 -1.60 -21.04 2.89
N THR A 384 -1.58 -19.82 2.37
CA THR A 384 -0.88 -19.46 1.12
C THR A 384 0.63 -19.60 1.26
N LEU A 385 1.21 -19.10 2.37
CA LEU A 385 2.65 -19.23 2.65
C LEU A 385 3.07 -20.70 2.75
N ALA A 386 2.31 -21.51 3.49
CA ALA A 386 2.59 -22.94 3.64
C ALA A 386 2.49 -23.69 2.31
N SER A 387 1.52 -23.35 1.46
CA SER A 387 1.37 -23.92 0.12
C SER A 387 2.53 -23.57 -0.80
N ARG A 388 2.97 -22.30 -0.80
CA ARG A 388 3.98 -21.80 -1.74
C ARG A 388 5.41 -22.09 -1.34
N PHE A 389 5.72 -22.01 -0.05
CA PHE A 389 7.08 -22.14 0.49
C PHE A 389 7.33 -23.50 1.14
N GLY A 390 6.32 -24.36 1.29
CA GLY A 390 6.46 -25.74 1.74
C GLY A 390 7.20 -26.64 0.74
N ASP A 391 7.83 -27.71 1.25
CA ASP A 391 8.40 -28.76 0.40
C ASP A 391 7.33 -29.76 -0.04
N THR A 392 7.34 -30.14 -1.31
CA THR A 392 6.35 -31.06 -1.89
C THR A 392 6.81 -32.52 -1.91
N ASN A 393 8.01 -32.82 -1.38
CA ASN A 393 8.48 -34.21 -1.29
C ASN A 393 7.69 -35.00 -0.24
N SER A 394 7.75 -36.34 -0.35
CA SER A 394 7.15 -37.26 0.62
C SER A 394 8.21 -38.23 1.14
N PRO A 395 8.67 -38.10 2.41
CA PRO A 395 8.36 -37.02 3.35
C PRO A 395 8.98 -35.67 2.93
N PRO A 396 8.42 -34.53 3.37
CA PRO A 396 8.98 -33.22 3.06
C PRO A 396 10.30 -32.99 3.77
N ARG A 397 11.25 -32.35 3.09
CA ARG A 397 12.58 -31.99 3.62
C ARG A 397 12.51 -30.83 4.61
N TRP A 398 11.48 -29.99 4.50
CA TRP A 398 11.13 -28.95 5.45
C TRP A 398 9.63 -28.66 5.38
N GLN A 399 9.08 -28.06 6.44
CA GLN A 399 7.66 -27.70 6.53
C GLN A 399 7.52 -26.32 7.17
N ILE A 400 6.83 -25.41 6.46
CA ILE A 400 6.38 -24.14 7.05
C ILE A 400 5.41 -24.45 8.19
N GLN A 401 5.73 -23.96 9.38
CA GLN A 401 4.94 -24.14 10.59
C GLN A 401 3.81 -23.13 10.61
N MET A 402 2.58 -23.65 10.66
CA MET A 402 1.39 -22.85 10.87
C MET A 402 1.25 -22.53 12.37
N PRO A 403 0.76 -21.33 12.75
CA PRO A 403 0.47 -21.01 14.15
C PRO A 403 -0.57 -21.98 14.74
N VAL A 404 -0.15 -22.92 15.59
CA VAL A 404 -1.01 -24.01 16.11
C VAL A 404 -1.73 -23.67 17.43
N ASN A 405 -1.25 -22.72 18.24
CA ASN A 405 -1.83 -22.37 19.55
C ASN A 405 -1.73 -20.87 19.86
N GLY A 406 -2.84 -20.25 20.26
CA GLY A 406 -2.85 -18.92 20.93
C GLY A 406 -2.09 -17.80 20.19
N PRO A 407 -1.72 -16.69 20.86
CA PRO A 407 -0.84 -15.68 20.25
C PRO A 407 0.42 -16.37 19.78
N ASN A 408 0.89 -16.00 18.58
CA ASN A 408 2.16 -16.44 18.01
C ASN A 408 3.25 -16.53 19.07
N PRO A 409 3.64 -17.74 19.52
CA PRO A 409 4.87 -17.89 20.26
C PRO A 409 6.02 -18.02 19.24
N GLY A 410 5.92 -17.37 18.08
CA GLY A 410 7.04 -17.30 17.15
C GLY A 410 8.05 -16.28 17.68
N PRO A 411 9.31 -16.37 17.27
CA PRO A 411 10.29 -15.38 17.69
C PRO A 411 10.10 -14.04 17.01
N GLU A 412 9.95 -13.01 17.83
CA GLU A 412 9.78 -11.61 17.41
C GLU A 412 11.11 -10.95 16.97
N ALA A 413 12.25 -11.61 17.21
CA ALA A 413 13.58 -11.06 16.95
C ALA A 413 14.47 -12.01 16.16
N ALA A 414 14.92 -11.53 14.99
CA ALA A 414 15.90 -12.22 14.16
C ALA A 414 17.29 -12.24 14.82
N PRO A 415 18.02 -13.37 14.80
CA PRO A 415 19.40 -13.42 15.24
C PRO A 415 20.31 -12.47 14.44
N PRO A 416 21.30 -11.82 15.08
CA PRO A 416 22.29 -11.01 14.39
C PRO A 416 23.01 -11.80 13.28
N GLY A 417 23.37 -11.11 12.19
CA GLY A 417 24.17 -11.68 11.11
C GLY A 417 23.44 -12.60 10.14
N LEU A 418 22.12 -12.79 10.27
CA LEU A 418 21.31 -13.40 9.20
C LEU A 418 21.25 -12.49 7.96
N THR A 419 21.20 -11.18 8.18
CA THR A 419 21.07 -10.18 7.13
C THR A 419 22.41 -9.52 6.83
N SER A 420 22.76 -9.46 5.54
CA SER A 420 23.90 -8.70 5.02
C SER A 420 23.41 -7.59 4.09
N ILE A 421 23.65 -6.33 4.44
CA ILE A 421 23.26 -5.16 3.63
C ILE A 421 24.54 -4.55 3.05
N GLN A 422 24.67 -4.61 1.72
CA GLN A 422 25.74 -3.96 0.99
C GLN A 422 25.21 -2.66 0.39
N VAL A 423 25.96 -1.57 0.56
CA VAL A 423 25.63 -0.26 -0.02
C VAL A 423 26.71 0.13 -1.02
N VAL A 424 26.29 0.48 -2.23
CA VAL A 424 27.14 1.00 -3.30
C VAL A 424 26.68 2.44 -3.61
N PRO A 425 27.39 3.46 -3.10
CA PRO A 425 27.06 4.85 -3.38
C PRO A 425 27.37 5.20 -4.85
N SER A 426 26.75 6.26 -5.35
CA SER A 426 27.17 6.87 -6.62
C SER A 426 28.62 7.39 -6.47
N PRO A 427 29.47 7.35 -7.52
CA PRO A 427 30.85 7.85 -7.46
C PRO A 427 30.98 9.30 -7.00
N SER A 428 29.94 10.11 -7.23
CA SER A 428 29.82 11.47 -6.70
C SER A 428 28.33 11.83 -6.60
N GLY A 429 27.95 12.69 -5.67
CA GLY A 429 26.57 13.14 -5.49
C GLY A 429 26.52 14.61 -5.07
N PRO A 430 25.45 15.35 -5.43
CA PRO A 430 25.26 16.69 -4.92
C PRO A 430 24.68 16.63 -3.49
N PRO A 431 24.89 17.66 -2.65
CA PRO A 431 24.15 17.75 -1.40
C PRO A 431 22.65 17.87 -1.69
N VAL A 432 21.83 17.34 -0.78
CA VAL A 432 20.37 17.56 -0.81
C VAL A 432 20.09 19.05 -0.81
N ARG A 433 19.25 19.51 -1.74
CA ARG A 433 18.83 20.92 -1.83
C ARG A 433 17.39 21.08 -1.34
N THR A 434 16.99 22.30 -1.06
CA THR A 434 15.59 22.67 -0.81
C THR A 434 15.13 23.64 -1.88
N LEU A 435 13.86 23.54 -2.25
CA LEU A 435 13.19 24.42 -3.19
C LEU A 435 11.96 25.04 -2.51
N ALA A 436 11.81 26.35 -2.67
CA ALA A 436 10.60 27.09 -2.35
C ALA A 436 10.07 27.78 -3.62
N VAL A 437 8.75 27.84 -3.78
CA VAL A 437 8.09 28.53 -4.90
C VAL A 437 7.26 29.70 -4.39
N PHE A 438 7.24 30.81 -5.13
CA PHE A 438 6.48 32.01 -4.82
C PHE A 438 5.66 32.46 -6.03
N GLY A 439 4.52 33.10 -5.76
CA GLY A 439 3.66 33.67 -6.82
C GLY A 439 2.74 32.69 -7.52
N ALA A 440 2.46 31.52 -6.91
CA ALA A 440 1.45 30.60 -7.44
C ALA A 440 0.07 31.25 -7.41
N PRO A 441 -0.74 31.13 -8.48
CA PRO A 441 -2.15 31.53 -8.43
C PRO A 441 -2.86 30.79 -7.30
N GLY A 442 -3.77 31.46 -6.59
CA GLY A 442 -4.55 30.82 -5.52
C GLY A 442 -5.46 29.67 -5.99
N SER A 443 -5.64 29.51 -7.31
CA SER A 443 -6.36 28.40 -7.94
C SER A 443 -5.52 27.13 -8.11
N VAL A 444 -4.21 27.16 -7.82
CA VAL A 444 -3.30 26.03 -7.99
C VAL A 444 -2.89 25.52 -6.61
N GLY A 445 -3.45 24.39 -6.19
CA GLY A 445 -3.18 23.79 -4.87
C GLY A 445 -1.78 23.16 -4.78
N GLU A 446 -1.31 22.54 -5.85
CA GLU A 446 -0.09 21.71 -5.91
C GLU A 446 0.63 21.89 -7.26
N LEU A 447 1.96 21.78 -7.27
CA LEU A 447 2.82 21.91 -8.46
C LEU A 447 3.78 20.72 -8.51
N GLN A 448 3.98 20.14 -9.69
CA GLN A 448 4.96 19.09 -9.91
C GLN A 448 6.31 19.68 -10.32
N VAL A 449 7.39 19.12 -9.78
CA VAL A 449 8.76 19.52 -10.09
C VAL A 449 9.47 18.37 -10.80
N TYR A 450 9.99 18.63 -11.99
CA TYR A 450 10.82 17.69 -12.76
C TYR A 450 12.25 18.20 -12.88
N GLN A 451 13.21 17.29 -12.75
CA GLN A 451 14.62 17.54 -13.00
C GLN A 451 15.03 16.95 -14.35
N PHE A 452 15.63 17.78 -15.20
CA PHE A 452 16.42 17.33 -16.34
C PHE A 452 17.89 17.25 -15.93
N ALA A 453 18.37 16.02 -15.70
CA ALA A 453 19.76 15.75 -15.36
C ALA A 453 20.64 15.79 -16.62
N GLY A 454 21.79 16.46 -16.53
CA GLY A 454 22.72 16.63 -17.65
C GLY A 454 23.48 15.37 -18.08
N LEU A 455 24.13 15.43 -19.25
CA LEU A 455 24.94 14.32 -19.80
C LEU A 455 26.16 13.92 -18.95
N ASN A 456 26.69 14.84 -18.15
CA ASN A 456 27.92 14.64 -17.39
C ASN A 456 27.67 14.17 -15.95
N ARG A 457 26.46 13.68 -15.63
CA ARG A 457 26.16 13.12 -14.31
C ARG A 457 26.61 11.64 -14.25
N PRO A 458 27.02 11.12 -13.08
CA PRO A 458 27.36 9.69 -12.94
C PRO A 458 26.23 8.79 -13.41
N SER A 459 25.00 9.18 -13.08
CA SER A 459 23.78 8.52 -13.50
C SER A 459 23.36 8.81 -14.96
N GLY A 460 24.09 9.65 -15.70
CA GLY A 460 23.78 10.01 -17.07
C GLY A 460 22.55 10.91 -17.23
N PRO A 461 22.18 11.26 -18.49
CA PRO A 461 21.04 12.13 -18.76
C PRO A 461 19.72 11.42 -18.43
N ARG A 462 18.84 12.10 -17.71
CA ARG A 462 17.53 11.55 -17.32
C ARG A 462 16.53 12.64 -16.97
N LEU A 463 15.26 12.27 -17.00
CA LEU A 463 14.16 13.07 -16.46
C LEU A 463 13.69 12.40 -15.18
N VAL A 464 13.75 13.12 -14.07
CA VAL A 464 13.42 12.60 -12.73
C VAL A 464 12.29 13.43 -12.14
N SER A 465 11.27 12.75 -11.62
CA SER A 465 10.23 13.41 -10.84
C SER A 465 10.77 13.72 -9.44
N GLN A 466 10.82 15.00 -9.10
CA GLN A 466 11.17 15.44 -7.73
C GLN A 466 9.93 15.57 -6.85
N GLY A 467 8.73 15.30 -7.38
CA GLY A 467 7.48 15.27 -6.64
C GLY A 467 6.75 16.61 -6.59
N VAL A 468 5.88 16.74 -5.58
CA VAL A 468 4.92 17.83 -5.43
C VAL A 468 5.42 18.89 -4.45
N ILE A 469 5.23 20.15 -4.82
CA ILE A 469 5.43 21.33 -4.00
C ILE A 469 4.15 22.17 -3.96
N THR A 470 3.90 22.85 -2.84
CA THR A 470 2.81 23.84 -2.69
C THR A 470 3.42 25.21 -2.41
N ALA A 471 2.65 26.28 -2.62
CA ALA A 471 3.12 27.64 -2.32
C ALA A 471 3.46 27.86 -0.82
N GLY A 472 3.00 26.97 0.07
CA GLY A 472 3.20 27.05 1.51
C GLY A 472 4.31 26.14 2.07
N ASN A 473 4.97 25.31 1.25
CA ASN A 473 5.97 24.35 1.73
C ASN A 473 7.30 24.44 0.97
N THR A 474 8.29 23.67 1.45
CA THR A 474 9.57 23.47 0.76
C THR A 474 9.69 22.03 0.30
N LEU A 475 10.23 21.85 -0.90
CA LEU A 475 10.51 20.54 -1.48
C LEU A 475 12.00 20.21 -1.32
N ARG A 476 12.31 19.03 -0.81
CA ARG A 476 13.68 18.49 -0.85
C ARG A 476 13.99 18.06 -2.29
N LEU A 477 15.16 18.37 -2.80
CA LEU A 477 15.61 17.94 -4.12
C LEU A 477 16.77 16.95 -3.96
N LEU A 478 16.61 15.76 -4.54
CA LEU A 478 17.55 14.64 -4.42
C LEU A 478 18.30 14.46 -5.75
N GLY A 479 19.62 14.35 -5.69
CA GLY A 479 20.48 14.18 -6.88
C GLY A 479 20.49 15.37 -7.85
N VAL A 480 20.10 16.57 -7.42
CA VAL A 480 20.08 17.78 -8.26
C VAL A 480 21.42 18.52 -8.22
N TYR A 481 22.13 18.52 -9.34
CA TYR A 481 23.42 19.18 -9.47
C TYR A 481 23.30 20.62 -9.97
N GLY A 482 24.35 21.42 -9.72
CA GLY A 482 24.50 22.70 -10.42
C GLY A 482 24.58 22.48 -11.93
N GLY A 483 23.79 23.26 -12.69
CA GLY A 483 23.66 23.13 -14.14
C GLY A 483 22.56 22.17 -14.61
N ASP A 484 21.91 21.42 -13.71
CA ASP A 484 20.66 20.72 -14.06
C ASP A 484 19.54 21.75 -14.24
N GLU A 485 18.45 21.33 -14.89
CA GLU A 485 17.28 22.19 -15.07
C GLU A 485 16.08 21.65 -14.31
N LEU A 486 15.32 22.56 -13.70
CA LEU A 486 14.05 22.26 -13.05
C LEU A 486 12.92 22.83 -13.88
N LEU A 487 11.89 22.02 -14.13
CA LEU A 487 10.64 22.41 -14.74
C LEU A 487 9.53 22.31 -13.70
N VAL A 488 8.82 23.42 -13.46
CA VAL A 488 7.69 23.47 -12.53
C VAL A 488 6.40 23.60 -13.33
N ILE A 489 5.52 22.63 -13.14
CA ILE A 489 4.26 22.53 -13.89
C ILE A 489 3.10 22.29 -12.93
N ASP A 490 1.91 22.77 -13.25
CA ASP A 490 0.71 22.41 -12.49
C ASP A 490 0.16 21.03 -12.90
N PRO A 491 -0.90 20.55 -12.22
CA PRO A 491 -1.54 19.28 -12.55
C PRO A 491 -2.06 19.25 -13.99
N GLU A 492 -2.48 20.39 -14.53
CA GLU A 492 -2.88 20.60 -15.92
C GLU A 492 -1.66 20.75 -16.84
N GLY A 493 -0.43 20.58 -16.37
CA GLY A 493 0.81 20.66 -17.14
C GLY A 493 1.06 21.93 -17.90
N VAL A 494 0.44 22.99 -17.43
CA VAL A 494 0.88 24.34 -17.70
C VAL A 494 2.23 24.53 -17.05
N VAL A 495 3.21 24.95 -17.85
CA VAL A 495 4.53 25.31 -17.35
C VAL A 495 4.46 26.69 -16.72
N TYR A 496 4.92 26.80 -15.47
CA TYR A 496 5.05 28.08 -14.77
C TYR A 496 6.45 28.64 -14.88
N THR A 497 7.46 27.78 -14.83
CA THR A 497 8.85 28.20 -14.94
C THR A 497 9.75 27.02 -15.29
N ARG A 498 10.84 27.34 -15.98
CA ARG A 498 12.01 26.49 -16.15
C ARG A 498 13.23 27.27 -15.72
N THR A 499 14.12 26.63 -14.98
CA THR A 499 15.32 27.29 -14.46
C THR A 499 16.50 26.35 -14.44
N VAL A 500 17.69 26.90 -14.69
CA VAL A 500 18.95 26.20 -14.45
C VAL A 500 19.30 26.34 -12.97
N VAL A 501 19.69 25.24 -12.33
CA VAL A 501 20.11 25.20 -10.94
C VAL A 501 21.49 25.83 -10.81
N ALA A 502 21.57 26.90 -10.03
CA ALA A 502 22.85 27.55 -9.72
C ALA A 502 23.74 26.67 -8.82
N GLY A 503 25.05 26.73 -9.05
CA GLY A 503 26.09 25.87 -8.45
C GLY A 503 25.96 25.54 -6.96
N PRO A 504 26.68 26.20 -6.03
CA PRO A 504 26.81 25.68 -4.67
C PRO A 504 25.60 25.95 -3.77
N ILE A 505 24.46 26.41 -4.31
CA ILE A 505 23.33 26.90 -3.50
C ILE A 505 22.45 25.74 -3.01
N THR A 506 22.40 25.51 -1.71
CA THR A 506 21.56 24.45 -1.12
C THR A 506 20.08 24.82 -0.98
N ALA A 507 19.72 26.11 -1.04
CA ALA A 507 18.34 26.59 -0.96
C ALA A 507 17.97 27.43 -2.20
N LEU A 508 17.02 26.93 -2.98
CA LEU A 508 16.53 27.53 -4.21
C LEU A 508 15.18 28.20 -3.97
N THR A 509 15.00 29.37 -4.58
CA THR A 509 13.75 30.11 -4.56
C THR A 509 13.35 30.41 -6.00
N LEU A 510 12.15 29.99 -6.40
CA LEU A 510 11.62 30.23 -7.74
C LEU A 510 10.37 31.11 -7.67
N THR A 511 10.36 32.17 -8.45
CA THR A 511 9.14 32.95 -8.71
C THR A 511 8.45 32.38 -9.93
N LEU A 512 7.20 31.95 -9.77
CA LEU A 512 6.39 31.41 -10.85
C LEU A 512 5.97 32.53 -11.80
N THR A 513 5.96 32.26 -13.11
CA THR A 513 5.52 33.21 -14.14
C THR A 513 4.17 32.80 -14.73
N ALA A 514 3.45 33.75 -15.34
CA ALA A 514 2.09 33.56 -15.85
C ALA A 514 2.02 32.41 -16.89
N PRO A 515 0.90 31.66 -16.92
CA PRO A 515 0.84 30.28 -17.39
C PRO A 515 1.19 30.10 -18.88
N GLY A 516 2.11 29.16 -19.11
CA GLY A 516 2.52 28.67 -20.42
C GLY A 516 1.55 27.66 -21.03
N TRP A 517 2.01 27.03 -22.09
CA TRP A 517 1.27 26.15 -22.97
C TRP A 517 1.03 24.76 -22.39
N SER A 518 -0.13 24.18 -22.68
CA SER A 518 -0.42 22.77 -22.39
C SER A 518 -1.26 22.11 -23.50
N PRO A 519 -0.74 21.09 -24.19
CA PRO A 519 -1.49 20.31 -25.17
C PRO A 519 -2.35 19.20 -24.52
N ASN A 520 -3.36 18.72 -25.26
CA ASN A 520 -4.18 17.58 -24.85
C ASN A 520 -3.53 16.27 -25.30
N LEU A 521 -3.33 15.34 -24.38
CA LEU A 521 -2.63 14.07 -24.60
C LEU A 521 -3.57 12.87 -24.45
N SER A 522 -3.44 11.88 -25.32
CA SER A 522 -4.10 10.57 -25.19
C SER A 522 -3.17 9.44 -25.59
N PHE A 523 -3.32 8.29 -24.92
CA PHE A 523 -2.56 7.07 -25.20
C PHE A 523 -3.51 5.98 -25.71
N THR A 524 -3.08 5.23 -26.72
CA THR A 524 -3.87 4.13 -27.29
C THR A 524 -2.96 2.97 -27.68
N PRO A 525 -3.23 1.73 -27.24
CA PRO A 525 -2.48 0.57 -27.70
C PRO A 525 -2.88 0.21 -29.12
N SER A 526 -1.96 0.32 -30.07
CA SER A 526 -2.19 -0.05 -31.47
C SER A 526 -1.73 -1.48 -31.80
N ALA A 527 -0.85 -2.08 -31.00
CA ALA A 527 -0.48 -3.49 -31.06
C ALA A 527 0.10 -4.01 -29.71
N SER A 528 0.52 -5.28 -29.65
CA SER A 528 1.01 -5.95 -28.42
C SER A 528 2.21 -5.29 -27.74
N ARG A 529 3.01 -4.47 -28.44
CA ARG A 529 4.07 -3.63 -27.83
C ARG A 529 4.03 -2.19 -28.32
N GLN A 530 3.07 -1.86 -29.16
CA GLN A 530 3.01 -0.58 -29.84
C GLN A 530 2.01 0.33 -29.14
N VAL A 531 2.48 1.48 -28.67
CA VAL A 531 1.67 2.52 -28.04
C VAL A 531 1.66 3.73 -28.93
N THR A 532 0.46 4.22 -29.22
CA THR A 532 0.19 5.42 -29.99
C THR A 532 -0.14 6.56 -29.04
N VAL A 533 0.47 7.71 -29.26
CA VAL A 533 0.30 8.94 -28.52
C VAL A 533 -0.37 9.94 -29.44
N ASN A 534 -1.57 10.41 -29.10
CA ASN A 534 -2.25 11.45 -29.87
C ASN A 534 -2.22 12.78 -29.12
N LEU A 535 -1.78 13.81 -29.83
CA LEU A 535 -1.70 15.19 -29.39
C LEU A 535 -2.77 16.02 -30.11
N SER A 536 -3.71 16.58 -29.35
CA SER A 536 -4.72 17.50 -29.85
C SER A 536 -4.57 18.89 -29.22
N GLY A 537 -5.17 19.91 -29.84
CA GLY A 537 -4.99 21.31 -29.44
C GLY A 537 -3.63 21.92 -29.81
N VAL A 538 -2.78 21.18 -30.53
CA VAL A 538 -1.43 21.63 -30.93
C VAL A 538 -1.37 22.33 -32.29
N GLY A 539 -2.39 22.21 -33.15
CA GLY A 539 -2.40 22.84 -34.49
C GLY A 539 -1.13 22.56 -35.32
N GLY A 540 -0.83 23.44 -36.29
CA GLY A 540 0.39 23.38 -37.10
C GLY A 540 1.62 24.01 -36.42
N LEU A 541 1.77 23.86 -35.10
CA LEU A 541 2.88 24.46 -34.35
C LEU A 541 4.25 24.04 -34.93
N SER A 542 5.04 25.03 -35.32
CA SER A 542 6.39 24.83 -35.84
C SER A 542 7.30 24.21 -34.76
N GLY A 543 8.12 23.24 -35.17
CA GLY A 543 9.09 22.59 -34.29
C GLY A 543 8.47 21.71 -33.19
N LEU A 544 7.20 21.30 -33.33
CA LEU A 544 6.59 20.32 -32.45
C LEU A 544 7.44 19.03 -32.43
N SER A 545 7.81 18.58 -31.23
CA SER A 545 8.54 17.33 -31.03
C SER A 545 8.08 16.63 -29.75
N VAL A 546 8.22 15.30 -29.73
CA VAL A 546 7.93 14.45 -28.58
C VAL A 546 9.14 13.58 -28.31
N SER A 547 9.61 13.61 -27.08
CA SER A 547 10.76 12.86 -26.60
C SER A 547 10.33 11.97 -25.45
N LEU A 548 10.65 10.68 -25.56
CA LEU A 548 10.34 9.66 -24.56
C LEU A 548 11.55 9.44 -23.64
N TYR A 549 11.35 9.68 -22.36
CA TYR A 549 12.27 9.32 -21.28
C TYR A 549 11.74 8.09 -20.56
N GLU A 550 12.53 7.03 -20.50
CA GLU A 550 12.23 5.90 -19.63
C GLU A 550 12.64 6.22 -18.19
N ARG A 551 11.77 5.92 -17.22
CA ARG A 551 12.04 6.19 -15.81
C ARG A 551 13.21 5.32 -15.33
N GLY A 552 14.14 5.92 -14.61
CA GLY A 552 15.36 5.26 -14.12
C GLY A 552 16.38 4.87 -15.20
N SER A 553 16.12 5.15 -16.48
CA SER A 553 17.07 4.87 -17.56
C SER A 553 18.08 6.01 -17.71
N ALA A 554 19.37 5.66 -17.81
CA ALA A 554 20.44 6.59 -18.16
C ALA A 554 20.54 6.85 -19.68
N SER A 555 19.61 6.30 -20.46
CA SER A 555 19.62 6.43 -21.91
C SER A 555 19.18 7.83 -22.34
N PRO A 556 19.77 8.40 -23.41
CA PRO A 556 19.25 9.61 -24.04
C PRO A 556 17.76 9.44 -24.39
N PRO A 557 16.97 10.51 -24.35
CA PRO A 557 15.55 10.42 -24.69
C PRO A 557 15.36 9.95 -26.13
N LEU A 558 14.38 9.09 -26.35
CA LEU A 558 13.99 8.64 -27.68
C LEU A 558 13.06 9.67 -28.33
N ASN A 559 13.53 10.34 -29.38
CA ASN A 559 12.68 11.22 -30.17
C ASN A 559 11.67 10.40 -30.98
N LEU A 560 10.38 10.67 -30.75
CA LEU A 560 9.29 10.00 -31.44
C LEU A 560 8.94 10.76 -32.73
N PRO A 561 8.93 10.08 -33.89
CA PRO A 561 8.50 10.71 -35.12
C PRO A 561 7.02 11.06 -35.05
N LEU A 562 6.68 12.30 -35.42
CA LEU A 562 5.31 12.77 -35.48
C LEU A 562 4.77 12.64 -36.90
N SER A 563 3.54 12.15 -36.99
CA SER A 563 2.71 12.18 -38.20
C SER A 563 1.45 12.99 -37.93
N SER A 564 0.80 13.54 -38.96
CA SER A 564 -0.50 14.19 -38.80
C SER A 564 -1.60 13.29 -39.36
N GLN A 565 -2.63 13.04 -38.57
CA GLN A 565 -3.83 12.30 -38.98
C GLN A 565 -5.06 13.11 -38.59
N SER A 566 -5.86 13.54 -39.58
CA SER A 566 -7.10 14.29 -39.35
C SER A 566 -6.95 15.54 -38.46
N GLY A 567 -5.81 16.25 -38.54
CA GLY A 567 -5.52 17.45 -37.74
C GLY A 567 -4.99 17.18 -36.33
N ILE A 568 -4.76 15.92 -35.98
CA ILE A 568 -4.14 15.46 -34.73
C ILE A 568 -2.70 15.04 -35.02
N SER A 569 -1.76 15.42 -34.15
CA SER A 569 -0.38 14.96 -34.24
C SER A 569 -0.24 13.63 -33.50
N VAL A 570 0.32 12.62 -34.17
CA VAL A 570 0.38 11.24 -33.69
C VAL A 570 1.83 10.78 -33.66
N ALA A 571 2.26 10.27 -32.51
CA ALA A 571 3.54 9.58 -32.31
C ALA A 571 3.28 8.12 -31.95
N THR A 572 4.25 7.24 -32.18
CA THR A 572 4.12 5.82 -31.82
C THR A 572 5.48 5.28 -31.39
N PHE A 573 5.50 4.44 -30.36
CA PHE A 573 6.71 3.79 -29.86
C PHE A 573 6.46 2.34 -29.50
N LEU A 574 7.55 1.56 -29.42
CA LEU A 574 7.54 0.19 -28.93
C LEU A 574 7.97 0.18 -27.46
N ALA A 575 7.07 -0.22 -26.57
CA ALA A 575 7.35 -0.36 -25.15
C ALA A 575 8.12 -1.67 -24.88
N PRO A 576 9.24 -1.63 -24.16
CA PRO A 576 9.88 -2.82 -23.61
C PRO A 576 9.02 -3.33 -22.45
N LEU A 577 8.27 -4.41 -22.69
CA LEU A 577 7.35 -5.03 -21.73
C LEU A 577 8.05 -6.01 -20.78
N PRO A 578 7.49 -6.26 -19.56
CA PRO A 578 6.07 -6.07 -19.21
C PRO A 578 5.65 -4.86 -18.37
N ASP A 579 6.53 -4.22 -17.58
CA ASP A 579 6.19 -3.03 -16.78
C ASP A 579 7.10 -1.85 -17.17
N PHE A 580 6.55 -0.91 -17.97
CA PHE A 580 7.30 0.20 -18.55
C PHE A 580 6.71 1.54 -18.13
N ALA A 581 7.47 2.31 -17.36
CA ALA A 581 7.09 3.66 -16.94
C ALA A 581 8.08 4.71 -17.44
N GLY A 582 7.59 5.93 -17.65
CA GLY A 582 8.41 6.99 -18.20
C GLY A 582 7.71 8.34 -18.23
N PHE A 583 8.28 9.22 -19.05
CA PHE A 583 7.84 10.59 -19.24
C PHE A 583 7.89 10.93 -20.73
N LEU A 584 6.85 11.58 -21.23
CA LEU A 584 6.87 12.26 -22.51
C LEU A 584 7.18 13.74 -22.28
N HIS A 585 8.27 14.21 -22.85
CA HIS A 585 8.59 15.64 -22.96
C HIS A 585 8.14 16.13 -24.33
N ILE A 586 7.27 17.13 -24.33
CA ILE A 586 6.68 17.69 -25.54
C ILE A 586 7.19 19.12 -25.65
N THR A 587 7.71 19.50 -26.81
CA THR A 587 8.21 20.86 -27.06
C THR A 587 7.72 21.40 -28.39
N ALA A 588 7.62 22.71 -28.53
CA ALA A 588 7.39 23.42 -29.78
C ALA A 588 8.15 24.77 -29.79
N GLN A 589 8.25 25.41 -30.96
CA GLN A 589 8.88 26.73 -31.07
C GLN A 589 8.20 27.76 -30.15
N GLY A 590 8.98 28.78 -29.74
CA GLY A 590 8.50 29.83 -28.83
C GLY A 590 8.63 29.49 -27.35
N GLY A 591 9.37 28.44 -27.00
CA GLY A 591 9.57 28.01 -25.60
C GLY A 591 8.36 27.27 -25.03
N LEU A 592 7.49 26.76 -25.89
CA LEU A 592 6.33 25.97 -25.49
C LEU A 592 6.82 24.56 -25.14
N GLU A 593 6.60 24.13 -23.90
CA GLU A 593 6.94 22.78 -23.47
C GLU A 593 5.97 22.24 -22.41
N THR A 594 5.93 20.92 -22.23
CA THR A 594 5.30 20.25 -21.08
C THR A 594 5.91 18.86 -20.89
N VAL A 595 5.72 18.28 -19.71
CA VAL A 595 6.11 16.90 -19.40
C VAL A 595 4.86 16.13 -18.96
N ALA A 596 4.66 14.91 -19.45
CA ALA A 596 3.58 14.01 -19.04
C ALA A 596 4.12 12.64 -18.63
N PRO A 597 3.92 12.19 -17.38
CA PRO A 597 4.28 10.85 -16.95
C PRO A 597 3.29 9.81 -17.51
N PHE A 598 3.73 8.55 -17.62
CA PHE A 598 2.87 7.43 -17.99
C PHE A 598 3.46 6.11 -17.48
N ALA A 599 2.62 5.07 -17.39
CA ALA A 599 3.02 3.71 -17.04
C ALA A 599 2.23 2.69 -17.86
N LEU A 600 2.89 1.62 -18.28
CA LEU A 600 2.31 0.54 -19.06
C LEU A 600 2.52 -0.77 -18.32
N SER A 601 1.48 -1.58 -18.21
CA SER A 601 1.56 -2.92 -17.61
C SER A 601 0.96 -3.96 -18.55
N ASP A 602 1.59 -5.11 -18.67
CA ASP A 602 1.08 -6.23 -19.49
C ASP A 602 -0.02 -7.05 -18.78
N GLY A 603 -0.82 -6.44 -17.90
CA GLY A 603 -1.99 -7.07 -17.24
C GLY A 603 -1.73 -8.06 -16.09
N ALA A 604 -0.66 -7.89 -15.31
CA ALA A 604 -0.54 -8.61 -14.05
C ALA A 604 -1.37 -7.90 -12.97
N PRO A 605 -1.91 -8.62 -11.98
CA PRO A 605 -2.51 -7.98 -10.82
C PRO A 605 -1.41 -7.22 -10.07
N SER A 606 -1.42 -5.89 -10.18
CA SER A 606 -0.70 -5.03 -9.25
C SER A 606 -1.69 -4.54 -8.21
N VAL A 607 -1.27 -4.58 -6.95
CA VAL A 607 -2.02 -3.98 -5.86
C VAL A 607 -1.41 -2.60 -5.68
N HIS A 608 -2.24 -1.58 -5.86
CA HIS A 608 -1.90 -0.19 -5.62
C HIS A 608 -0.81 0.45 -6.49
N ASP A 609 -0.73 0.38 -7.83
CA ASP A 609 0.26 1.21 -8.58
C ASP A 609 0.04 2.72 -8.38
N THR A 610 0.63 3.29 -7.32
CA THR A 610 0.31 4.60 -6.77
C THR A 610 1.57 5.47 -6.76
N ALA A 611 1.97 6.03 -7.90
CA ALA A 611 2.61 7.33 -7.78
C ALA A 611 1.48 8.32 -7.48
N HIS A 612 1.48 8.93 -6.29
CA HIS A 612 0.77 10.18 -5.95
C HIS A 612 1.23 11.36 -6.83
N SER A 613 1.51 11.15 -8.12
CA SER A 613 1.70 12.28 -9.00
C SER A 613 0.35 12.99 -9.10
N PRO A 614 0.26 14.32 -9.02
CA PRO A 614 -0.95 15.11 -9.28
C PRO A 614 -1.55 14.89 -10.67
N ARG A 615 -0.96 13.99 -11.47
CA ARG A 615 -1.56 13.37 -12.64
C ARG A 615 -1.71 11.88 -12.41
N ALA A 616 -2.88 11.37 -12.75
CA ALA A 616 -3.00 9.97 -13.10
C ALA A 616 -1.91 9.64 -14.14
N ASP A 617 -1.01 8.74 -13.77
CA ASP A 617 -0.25 8.02 -14.76
C ASP A 617 -1.27 7.46 -15.76
N ALA A 618 -1.07 7.70 -17.05
CA ALA A 618 -1.88 7.03 -18.06
C ALA A 618 -1.51 5.53 -18.00
N HIS A 619 -2.26 4.77 -17.20
CA HIS A 619 -2.08 3.35 -16.99
C HIS A 619 -2.78 2.57 -18.10
N LEU A 620 -1.99 1.79 -18.82
CA LEU A 620 -2.52 0.92 -19.85
C LEU A 620 -2.27 -0.54 -19.47
N ALA A 621 -3.33 -1.25 -19.11
CA ALA A 621 -3.30 -2.68 -18.84
C ALA A 621 -3.79 -3.48 -20.06
N ARG A 622 -3.10 -4.59 -20.37
CA ARG A 622 -3.46 -5.49 -21.46
C ARG A 622 -3.85 -6.87 -20.97
N THR A 623 -4.96 -7.39 -21.49
CA THR A 623 -5.42 -8.75 -21.21
C THR A 623 -5.88 -9.42 -22.52
N GLY A 624 -5.11 -10.41 -22.99
CA GLY A 624 -5.52 -11.30 -24.10
C GLY A 624 -4.61 -11.31 -25.34
N SER A 625 -4.76 -12.35 -26.16
CA SER A 625 -4.07 -12.50 -27.44
C SER A 625 -4.73 -11.62 -28.51
N ALA A 626 -3.92 -10.72 -29.09
CA ALA A 626 -4.21 -9.94 -30.31
C ALA A 626 -5.60 -9.27 -30.40
N ALA A 627 -5.63 -7.97 -30.11
CA ALA A 627 -6.64 -7.02 -30.56
C ALA A 627 -8.07 -7.18 -30.00
N GLN A 628 -8.29 -6.80 -28.74
CA GLN A 628 -9.54 -6.18 -28.25
C GLN A 628 -9.23 -5.46 -26.92
N GLN A 629 -9.42 -4.14 -26.87
CA GLN A 629 -8.85 -3.20 -25.88
C GLN A 629 -9.67 -3.09 -24.58
N PRO A 630 -9.03 -2.63 -23.48
CA PRO A 630 -9.53 -1.38 -22.89
C PRO A 630 -8.48 -0.27 -22.81
N ALA A 631 -8.93 0.96 -23.06
CA ALA A 631 -8.17 2.20 -22.89
C ALA A 631 -8.78 3.00 -21.74
N ILE A 632 -7.95 3.46 -20.79
CA ILE A 632 -8.35 4.42 -19.75
C ILE A 632 -7.54 5.68 -19.92
N LEU A 633 -8.26 6.79 -20.10
CA LEU A 633 -7.75 8.15 -20.22
C LEU A 633 -7.99 8.86 -18.90
N TRP A 634 -6.93 9.30 -18.23
CA TRP A 634 -7.01 10.39 -17.25
C TRP A 634 -5.89 11.41 -17.46
N ASP A 635 -6.14 12.29 -18.42
CA ASP A 635 -5.65 13.65 -18.37
C ASP A 635 -6.88 14.55 -18.28
N ALA A 636 -7.02 15.34 -17.21
CA ALA A 636 -8.12 16.31 -17.05
C ALA A 636 -8.25 17.26 -18.26
N ARG A 637 -7.19 17.40 -19.05
CA ARG A 637 -7.11 18.23 -20.27
C ARG A 637 -7.73 17.60 -21.51
N GLY A 638 -7.81 16.27 -21.56
CA GLY A 638 -8.45 15.53 -22.66
C GLY A 638 -9.94 15.28 -22.43
N GLN A 639 -10.45 15.58 -21.24
CA GLN A 639 -11.84 15.32 -20.88
C GLN A 639 -12.75 16.40 -21.49
N PRO A 640 -13.90 15.99 -22.06
CA PRO A 640 -14.94 16.93 -22.45
C PRO A 640 -15.38 17.77 -21.25
N PRO A 641 -15.77 19.04 -21.44
CA PRO A 641 -16.20 19.90 -20.35
C PRO A 641 -17.35 19.25 -19.56
N ALA A 642 -17.39 19.53 -18.26
CA ALA A 642 -18.49 19.07 -17.40
C ALA A 642 -19.83 19.60 -17.93
N PRO A 643 -20.94 18.86 -17.74
CA PRO A 643 -22.27 19.39 -17.99
C PRO A 643 -22.52 20.66 -17.14
N PRO A 644 -23.34 21.62 -17.62
CA PRO A 644 -23.68 22.81 -16.83
C PRO A 644 -24.21 22.46 -15.43
N GLY A 645 -23.69 23.11 -14.39
CA GLY A 645 -24.06 22.87 -12.99
C GLY A 645 -23.36 21.67 -12.34
N GLN A 646 -22.42 21.04 -13.04
CA GLN A 646 -21.52 20.02 -12.50
C GLN A 646 -20.06 20.44 -12.67
N ARG A 647 -19.21 19.94 -11.79
CA ARG A 647 -17.76 20.12 -11.81
C ARG A 647 -17.07 18.77 -12.00
N LEU A 648 -16.02 18.76 -12.82
CA LEU A 648 -15.05 17.67 -12.90
C LEU A 648 -14.23 17.64 -11.61
N ILE A 649 -14.23 16.50 -10.94
CA ILE A 649 -13.44 16.29 -9.73
C ILE A 649 -12.11 15.68 -10.15
N ALA A 650 -11.02 16.42 -9.93
CA ALA A 650 -9.70 15.91 -10.22
C ALA A 650 -9.31 14.82 -9.21
N ALA A 651 -8.66 13.78 -9.71
CA ALA A 651 -8.07 12.78 -8.87
C ALA A 651 -6.59 13.07 -8.64
N ARG A 652 -6.13 12.80 -7.41
CA ARG A 652 -4.72 12.70 -7.07
C ARG A 652 -4.07 11.57 -7.85
N THR A 653 -4.70 10.39 -7.97
CA THR A 653 -4.19 9.26 -8.76
C THR A 653 -5.34 8.47 -9.38
N GLY A 654 -5.13 7.92 -10.57
CA GLY A 654 -6.01 6.91 -11.17
C GLY A 654 -5.28 5.57 -11.23
N PHE A 655 -5.98 4.48 -10.97
CA PHE A 655 -5.41 3.13 -10.96
C PHE A 655 -5.88 2.27 -12.15
N SER A 656 -5.12 1.18 -12.30
CA SER A 656 -5.20 0.12 -13.30
C SER A 656 -6.53 -0.65 -13.34
N VAL A 657 -6.78 -1.26 -14.49
CA VAL A 657 -7.88 -2.18 -14.80
C VAL A 657 -7.30 -3.56 -15.13
N ALA A 658 -7.91 -4.65 -14.66
CA ALA A 658 -7.56 -6.02 -15.05
C ALA A 658 -8.79 -6.79 -15.54
N GLY A 659 -8.72 -7.43 -16.71
CA GLY A 659 -9.69 -8.43 -17.18
C GLY A 659 -9.68 -8.69 -18.69
N ALA A 660 -9.43 -9.94 -19.11
CA ALA A 660 -9.39 -10.42 -20.50
C ALA A 660 -10.79 -10.77 -21.00
N THR A 661 -11.10 -10.49 -22.27
CA THR A 661 -12.28 -11.08 -22.93
C THR A 661 -11.84 -11.95 -24.09
N ALA A 662 -11.99 -13.27 -23.93
CA ALA A 662 -12.35 -14.23 -24.99
C ALA A 662 -12.30 -15.67 -24.47
N VAL A 663 -13.37 -16.20 -23.87
CA VAL A 663 -13.68 -17.64 -23.99
C VAL A 663 -15.19 -17.87 -23.95
N SER A 664 -15.66 -18.71 -24.88
CA SER A 664 -17.04 -19.11 -25.12
C SER A 664 -17.79 -19.68 -23.91
N GLU A 665 -19.01 -19.19 -23.66
CA GLU A 665 -20.26 -19.80 -23.11
C GLU A 665 -20.24 -21.00 -22.12
N ALA A 666 -19.11 -21.43 -21.55
CA ALA A 666 -19.07 -22.57 -20.61
C ALA A 666 -18.40 -22.28 -19.26
N THR A 667 -18.06 -21.02 -18.96
CA THR A 667 -17.42 -20.59 -17.70
C THR A 667 -17.96 -19.24 -17.23
N ALA A 668 -19.27 -19.11 -17.08
CA ALA A 668 -19.95 -17.86 -16.68
C ALA A 668 -19.79 -17.50 -15.19
N ASP A 669 -19.16 -18.35 -14.37
CA ASP A 669 -19.15 -18.18 -12.90
C ASP A 669 -17.85 -17.60 -12.32
N LEU A 670 -16.88 -17.18 -13.14
CA LEU A 670 -15.65 -16.53 -12.68
C LEU A 670 -15.22 -15.43 -13.66
N GLU A 671 -16.03 -14.38 -13.75
CA GLU A 671 -15.67 -13.09 -14.36
C GLU A 671 -15.47 -12.05 -13.25
N ALA A 672 -14.22 -11.69 -12.93
CA ALA A 672 -13.99 -10.44 -12.21
C ALA A 672 -14.16 -9.28 -13.22
N PRO A 673 -15.10 -8.34 -13.02
CA PRO A 673 -15.21 -7.13 -13.82
C PRO A 673 -14.03 -6.20 -13.53
N LEU A 674 -13.73 -5.34 -14.51
CA LEU A 674 -12.63 -4.39 -14.45
C LEU A 674 -12.89 -3.39 -13.31
N ALA A 675 -12.03 -3.24 -12.31
CA ALA A 675 -12.21 -2.23 -11.25
C ALA A 675 -11.41 -0.94 -11.54
N LEU A 676 -12.05 0.24 -11.51
CA LEU A 676 -11.42 1.56 -11.61
C LEU A 676 -11.23 2.16 -10.21
N TRP A 677 -9.98 2.35 -9.78
CA TRP A 677 -9.70 3.00 -8.49
C TRP A 677 -9.27 4.45 -8.63
N LEU A 678 -9.83 5.33 -7.80
CA LEU A 678 -9.63 6.78 -7.88
C LEU A 678 -9.28 7.35 -6.51
N ASN A 679 -8.14 8.02 -6.41
CA ASN A 679 -7.81 8.82 -5.23
C ASN A 679 -8.22 10.27 -5.48
N VAL A 680 -9.10 10.84 -4.67
CA VAL A 680 -9.70 12.15 -4.95
C VAL A 680 -8.97 13.30 -4.22
N ARG A 681 -8.81 14.45 -4.90
CA ARG A 681 -8.24 15.66 -4.30
C ARG A 681 -9.18 16.33 -3.29
N ASP A 682 -8.70 16.58 -2.08
CA ASP A 682 -9.49 17.22 -1.01
C ASP A 682 -9.84 18.67 -1.29
N ASP A 683 -8.95 19.39 -1.97
CA ASP A 683 -9.12 20.77 -2.40
C ASP A 683 -10.14 20.90 -3.54
N GLU A 684 -10.33 19.83 -4.31
CA GLU A 684 -11.36 19.72 -5.34
C GLU A 684 -12.71 19.26 -4.80
N LEU A 685 -12.76 18.74 -3.56
CA LEU A 685 -13.98 18.33 -2.88
C LEU A 685 -14.57 19.51 -2.08
N PRO A 686 -15.71 20.08 -2.50
CA PRO A 686 -16.40 21.07 -1.69
C PRO A 686 -16.68 20.55 -0.27
N GLY A 687 -16.23 21.28 0.76
CA GLY A 687 -16.32 20.87 2.17
C GLY A 687 -15.35 19.75 2.59
N GLY A 688 -14.45 19.31 1.70
CA GLY A 688 -13.43 18.28 1.95
C GLY A 688 -13.98 16.85 2.04
N ARG A 689 -15.14 16.56 1.44
CA ARG A 689 -15.86 15.28 1.59
C ARG A 689 -16.24 14.65 0.23
N PRO A 690 -16.08 13.33 0.05
CA PRO A 690 -16.41 12.62 -1.19
C PRO A 690 -17.91 12.28 -1.26
N SER A 691 -18.77 13.29 -1.30
CA SER A 691 -20.23 13.13 -1.34
C SER A 691 -20.81 13.42 -2.73
N CYS A 692 -21.88 12.71 -3.11
CA CYS A 692 -22.60 12.91 -4.38
C CYS A 692 -21.71 12.85 -5.63
N LEU A 693 -20.59 12.16 -5.52
CA LEU A 693 -19.72 11.87 -6.63
C LEU A 693 -20.47 10.90 -7.54
N THR A 694 -20.36 11.10 -8.85
CA THR A 694 -20.88 10.20 -9.86
C THR A 694 -19.74 9.82 -10.79
N LEU A 695 -19.56 8.51 -11.03
CA LEU A 695 -18.70 8.06 -12.11
C LEU A 695 -19.46 8.27 -13.42
N ASN A 696 -18.82 8.93 -14.37
CA ASN A 696 -19.40 9.17 -15.68
C ASN A 696 -18.44 8.68 -16.76
N GLN A 697 -19.01 8.14 -17.83
CA GLN A 697 -18.29 7.75 -19.04
C GLN A 697 -18.63 8.71 -20.17
N TYR A 698 -17.61 9.11 -20.92
CA TYR A 698 -17.78 9.80 -22.19
C TYR A 698 -17.68 8.80 -23.34
N GLY A 699 -18.75 8.69 -24.12
CA GLY A 699 -18.89 7.68 -25.19
C GLY A 699 -18.03 7.97 -26.44
N ALA A 700 -17.60 6.90 -27.12
CA ALA A 700 -16.78 6.98 -28.34
C ALA A 700 -17.48 7.63 -29.56
N THR A 701 -18.81 7.76 -29.53
CA THR A 701 -19.63 8.28 -30.63
C THR A 701 -20.09 9.75 -30.47
N GLY A 702 -19.51 10.49 -29.51
CA GLY A 702 -19.68 11.96 -29.43
C GLY A 702 -21.00 12.45 -28.84
N GLN A 703 -21.58 11.71 -27.89
CA GLN A 703 -22.89 12.03 -27.27
C GLN A 703 -22.77 12.21 -25.74
N GLY A 704 -21.94 13.15 -25.27
CA GLY A 704 -21.98 13.63 -23.87
C GLY A 704 -21.54 12.65 -22.78
N TRP A 705 -21.62 13.12 -21.53
CA TRP A 705 -21.34 12.34 -20.31
C TRP A 705 -22.55 11.46 -19.96
N THR A 706 -22.31 10.17 -19.76
CA THR A 706 -23.31 9.21 -19.29
C THR A 706 -22.95 8.77 -17.87
N PRO A 707 -23.83 8.94 -16.87
CA PRO A 707 -23.58 8.48 -15.51
C PRO A 707 -23.60 6.96 -15.45
N LEU A 708 -22.57 6.38 -14.81
CA LEU A 708 -22.45 4.94 -14.56
C LEU A 708 -22.93 4.56 -13.16
N GLY A 709 -22.85 5.46 -12.18
CA GLY A 709 -23.32 5.20 -10.82
C GLY A 709 -22.93 6.26 -9.81
N LEU A 710 -23.57 6.20 -8.63
CA LEU A 710 -23.17 6.97 -7.44
C LEU A 710 -21.98 6.31 -6.75
N VAL A 711 -21.19 7.16 -6.12
CA VAL A 711 -19.91 6.83 -5.51
C VAL A 711 -19.98 7.17 -4.03
N ASN A 712 -20.28 6.21 -3.14
CA ASN A 712 -20.51 6.54 -1.72
C ASN A 712 -19.66 5.68 -0.75
N GLU A 713 -18.48 6.24 -0.44
CA GLU A 713 -17.55 6.08 0.70
C GLU A 713 -16.90 4.72 1.05
N LEU A 714 -15.56 4.71 1.00
CA LEU A 714 -14.68 4.17 2.04
C LEU A 714 -14.15 5.32 2.92
N PRO A 715 -13.67 5.07 4.15
CA PRO A 715 -12.85 6.04 4.86
C PRO A 715 -11.53 6.21 4.09
N VAL A 716 -11.16 7.47 3.83
CA VAL A 716 -9.89 7.91 3.22
C VAL A 716 -9.83 7.76 1.68
N HIS A 717 -10.19 8.85 0.99
CA HIS A 717 -9.87 9.29 -0.39
C HIS A 717 -9.95 8.31 -1.57
N VAL A 718 -10.28 7.04 -1.39
CA VAL A 718 -10.21 5.99 -2.42
C VAL A 718 -11.60 5.48 -2.80
N VAL A 719 -11.80 5.30 -4.09
CA VAL A 719 -13.07 4.92 -4.70
C VAL A 719 -12.82 3.80 -5.72
N SER A 720 -13.60 2.71 -5.73
CA SER A 720 -13.56 1.61 -6.72
C SER A 720 -14.83 1.54 -7.57
N PHE A 721 -14.76 1.09 -8.84
CA PHE A 721 -15.93 0.83 -9.68
C PHE A 721 -15.75 -0.30 -10.69
N PRO A 722 -16.79 -1.09 -10.99
CA PRO A 722 -16.77 -1.96 -12.15
C PRO A 722 -16.85 -1.10 -13.42
N VAL A 723 -15.95 -1.32 -14.37
CA VAL A 723 -16.05 -0.82 -15.74
C VAL A 723 -16.16 -2.03 -16.66
N SER A 724 -17.07 -1.96 -17.63
CA SER A 724 -17.31 -3.06 -18.59
C SER A 724 -17.14 -2.59 -20.04
N HIS A 725 -16.71 -1.33 -20.21
CA HIS A 725 -16.70 -0.64 -21.48
C HIS A 725 -15.44 0.21 -21.63
N THR A 726 -14.97 0.41 -22.85
CA THR A 726 -13.86 1.32 -23.16
C THR A 726 -14.35 2.76 -23.25
N GLY A 727 -13.63 3.74 -22.67
CA GLY A 727 -14.02 5.15 -22.79
C GLY A 727 -13.18 6.08 -21.91
N ALA A 728 -13.46 7.39 -22.01
CA ALA A 728 -12.98 8.36 -21.05
C ALA A 728 -13.90 8.34 -19.82
N PHE A 729 -13.33 8.31 -18.62
CA PHE A 729 -14.10 8.32 -17.39
C PHE A 729 -13.83 9.62 -16.62
N ALA A 730 -14.76 10.07 -15.80
CA ALA A 730 -14.52 11.14 -14.84
C ALA A 730 -15.46 11.06 -13.64
N LEU A 731 -14.99 11.60 -12.52
CA LEU A 731 -15.87 11.90 -11.40
C LEU A 731 -16.50 13.28 -11.63
N LEU A 732 -17.83 13.32 -11.62
CA LEU A 732 -18.60 14.55 -11.66
C LEU A 732 -19.33 14.75 -10.34
N ARG A 733 -19.41 16.00 -9.90
CA ARG A 733 -20.19 16.41 -8.73
C ARG A 733 -21.05 17.63 -9.07
N PRO A 734 -22.28 17.76 -8.56
CA PRO A 734 -23.04 19.01 -8.61
C PRO A 734 -22.32 20.17 -7.92
N GLU A 735 -22.42 21.39 -8.47
CA GLU A 735 -21.77 22.60 -7.91
C GLU A 735 -22.46 23.14 -6.63
N GLY A 736 -23.61 22.57 -6.23
CA GLY A 736 -24.40 22.98 -5.08
C GLY A 736 -24.76 21.85 -4.13
N ALA A 737 -25.72 22.11 -3.24
CA ALA A 737 -26.23 21.09 -2.33
C ALA A 737 -26.78 19.89 -3.10
N CYS A 738 -26.53 18.70 -2.59
CA CYS A 738 -26.83 17.46 -3.30
C CYS A 738 -27.34 16.38 -2.34
N LEU A 739 -28.22 15.52 -2.85
CA LEU A 739 -28.86 14.46 -2.08
C LEU A 739 -28.45 13.10 -2.66
N TYR A 740 -28.03 12.17 -1.81
CA TYR A 740 -27.78 10.78 -2.18
C TYR A 740 -28.49 9.82 -1.24
N LYS A 741 -28.66 8.58 -1.71
CA LYS A 741 -29.25 7.49 -0.94
C LYS A 741 -28.54 6.19 -1.27
N ARG A 742 -28.32 5.34 -0.26
CA ARG A 742 -27.77 4.00 -0.41
C ARG A 742 -28.49 2.99 0.49
N VAL A 743 -28.30 1.71 0.20
CA VAL A 743 -28.76 0.57 1.00
C VAL A 743 -27.57 -0.35 1.28
N ASP A 744 -27.43 -0.80 2.53
CA ASP A 744 -26.24 -1.55 2.98
C ASP A 744 -26.31 -3.07 2.67
N ALA A 745 -27.41 -3.55 2.08
CA ALA A 745 -27.63 -4.95 1.73
C ALA A 745 -28.17 -5.06 0.28
N PRO A 746 -27.35 -5.48 -0.69
CA PRO A 746 -27.79 -5.57 -2.09
C PRO A 746 -28.83 -6.68 -2.32
N ASP A 747 -28.85 -7.72 -1.48
CA ASP A 747 -29.71 -8.90 -1.67
C ASP A 747 -30.29 -9.47 -0.35
N PRO A 748 -31.18 -8.73 0.33
CA PRO A 748 -31.74 -9.13 1.61
C PRO A 748 -32.84 -10.20 1.47
N VAL A 749 -32.81 -11.19 2.37
CA VAL A 749 -33.87 -12.21 2.48
C VAL A 749 -35.19 -11.58 2.94
N ILE A 750 -36.31 -12.10 2.44
CA ILE A 750 -37.64 -11.73 2.92
C ILE A 750 -37.75 -11.86 4.44
N GLY A 751 -38.09 -10.76 5.13
CA GLY A 751 -38.12 -10.67 6.60
C GLY A 751 -36.91 -10.01 7.24
N ALA A 752 -35.82 -9.79 6.50
CA ALA A 752 -34.62 -9.12 7.00
C ALA A 752 -34.83 -7.61 7.23
N VAL A 753 -33.96 -7.02 8.05
CA VAL A 753 -33.89 -5.57 8.23
C VAL A 753 -32.86 -5.00 7.26
N VAL A 754 -33.29 -4.06 6.43
CA VAL A 754 -32.44 -3.27 5.55
C VAL A 754 -32.18 -1.90 6.16
N THR A 755 -30.96 -1.40 5.97
CA THR A 755 -30.56 -0.06 6.39
C THR A 755 -30.37 0.81 5.16
N TYR A 756 -31.10 1.90 5.10
CA TYR A 756 -30.90 2.98 4.14
C TYR A 756 -30.15 4.14 4.80
N THR A 757 -29.21 4.71 4.07
CA THR A 757 -28.54 5.95 4.44
C THR A 757 -28.85 7.02 3.40
N ILE A 758 -29.45 8.13 3.83
CA ILE A 758 -29.67 9.34 3.02
C ILE A 758 -28.64 10.38 3.46
N GLY A 759 -27.89 10.92 2.51
CA GLY A 759 -26.98 12.03 2.77
C GLY A 759 -27.39 13.29 2.02
N LEU A 760 -27.48 14.42 2.72
CA LEU A 760 -27.61 15.75 2.12
C LEU A 760 -26.33 16.53 2.42
N ASP A 761 -25.50 16.74 1.41
CA ASP A 761 -24.30 17.54 1.57
C ASP A 761 -24.58 19.02 1.28
N ASN A 762 -24.18 19.88 2.22
CA ASN A 762 -24.14 21.31 2.04
C ASN A 762 -22.69 21.79 1.83
N PRO A 763 -22.25 21.93 0.57
CA PRO A 763 -20.90 22.38 0.27
C PRO A 763 -20.71 23.89 0.44
N ASN A 764 -21.78 24.64 0.69
CA ASN A 764 -21.75 26.08 0.69
C ASN A 764 -21.32 26.62 2.06
N ASN A 765 -20.72 27.81 2.05
CA ASN A 765 -20.41 28.53 3.29
C ASN A 765 -21.64 29.23 3.92
N GLN A 766 -22.85 28.76 3.60
CA GLN A 766 -24.11 29.29 4.11
C GLN A 766 -24.96 28.13 4.65
N TRP A 767 -25.82 28.45 5.62
CA TRP A 767 -26.79 27.49 6.15
C TRP A 767 -27.84 27.13 5.11
N LEU A 768 -28.16 25.85 4.97
CA LEU A 768 -29.44 25.44 4.37
C LEU A 768 -30.48 25.46 5.48
N ARG A 769 -31.43 26.41 5.40
CA ARG A 769 -32.48 26.56 6.40
C ARG A 769 -33.74 25.84 6.00
N ASP A 770 -34.50 25.40 7.01
CA ASP A 770 -35.83 24.83 6.85
C ASP A 770 -35.87 23.64 5.87
N VAL A 771 -34.82 22.82 5.89
CA VAL A 771 -34.68 21.68 4.99
C VAL A 771 -35.68 20.60 5.37
N LEU A 772 -36.45 20.12 4.40
CA LEU A 772 -37.32 18.95 4.55
C LEU A 772 -36.81 17.80 3.69
N VAL A 773 -36.26 16.76 4.33
CA VAL A 773 -35.96 15.48 3.67
C VAL A 773 -37.18 14.57 3.81
N SER A 774 -37.59 13.93 2.71
CA SER A 774 -38.70 13.00 2.63
C SER A 774 -38.29 11.72 1.90
N ASP A 775 -38.73 10.58 2.41
CA ASP A 775 -38.40 9.25 1.91
C ASP A 775 -39.67 8.36 1.90
N PRO A 776 -40.31 8.19 0.73
CA PRO A 776 -41.44 7.28 0.57
C PRO A 776 -40.95 5.83 0.58
N ILE A 777 -41.01 5.20 1.75
CA ILE A 777 -40.62 3.81 1.95
C ILE A 777 -41.56 2.89 1.12
N PRO A 778 -41.00 2.01 0.28
CA PRO A 778 -41.78 1.08 -0.54
C PRO A 778 -42.73 0.22 0.30
N PRO A 779 -43.97 -0.07 -0.17
CA PRO A 779 -44.95 -0.83 0.60
C PRO A 779 -44.53 -2.22 1.05
N VAL A 780 -43.58 -2.82 0.34
CA VAL A 780 -42.94 -4.10 0.64
C VAL A 780 -42.07 -4.04 1.91
N LEU A 781 -41.77 -2.85 2.41
CA LEU A 781 -41.01 -2.60 3.62
C LEU A 781 -41.93 -2.13 4.77
N LEU A 782 -41.49 -2.40 5.99
CA LEU A 782 -42.07 -1.91 7.23
C LEU A 782 -41.04 -0.98 7.90
N PRO A 783 -41.28 0.33 7.99
CA PRO A 783 -40.37 1.25 8.68
C PRO A 783 -40.18 0.84 10.15
N LEU A 784 -38.93 0.86 10.63
CA LEU A 784 -38.58 0.55 12.01
C LEU A 784 -38.03 1.77 12.75
N THR A 785 -36.85 2.25 12.36
CA THR A 785 -36.18 3.37 13.04
C THR A 785 -35.68 4.41 12.05
N ILE A 786 -35.64 5.66 12.51
CA ILE A 786 -35.00 6.78 11.83
C ILE A 786 -34.10 7.49 12.83
N THR A 787 -32.86 7.79 12.43
CA THR A 787 -31.89 8.58 13.19
C THR A 787 -31.19 9.57 12.27
N SER A 788 -30.59 10.63 12.81
CA SER A 788 -29.83 11.59 12.00
C SER A 788 -28.65 12.21 12.73
N ASN A 789 -27.68 12.70 11.95
CA ASN A 789 -26.60 13.58 12.39
C ASN A 789 -26.33 14.65 11.32
N PRO A 790 -26.42 15.97 11.61
CA PRO A 790 -26.84 16.56 12.88
C PRO A 790 -28.30 16.22 13.26
N PRO A 791 -28.69 16.40 14.53
CA PRO A 791 -30.06 16.10 14.97
C PRO A 791 -31.06 17.08 14.37
N GLY A 792 -32.28 16.59 14.10
CA GLY A 792 -33.41 17.39 13.61
C GLY A 792 -34.75 16.78 14.05
N GLN A 793 -35.86 17.39 13.64
CA GLN A 793 -37.19 16.82 13.85
C GLN A 793 -37.40 15.68 12.86
N MET A 794 -37.60 14.46 13.34
CA MET A 794 -37.66 13.29 12.47
C MET A 794 -38.73 12.30 12.91
N GLY A 795 -39.25 11.52 11.97
CA GLY A 795 -40.23 10.49 12.27
C GLY A 795 -40.78 9.82 11.01
N PHE A 796 -41.76 8.96 11.22
CA PHE A 796 -42.52 8.33 10.15
C PHE A 796 -43.95 8.88 10.14
N ASN A 797 -44.42 9.28 8.96
CA ASN A 797 -45.83 9.54 8.71
C ASN A 797 -46.34 8.43 7.78
N GLY A 798 -46.88 7.36 8.36
CA GLY A 798 -47.18 6.14 7.60
C GLY A 798 -45.92 5.52 7.00
N GLN A 799 -45.87 5.40 5.67
CA GLN A 799 -44.70 4.91 4.94
C GLN A 799 -43.74 6.01 4.49
N ASN A 800 -43.95 7.26 4.91
CA ASN A 800 -43.04 8.34 4.54
C ASN A 800 -42.15 8.69 5.73
N ALA A 801 -40.84 8.43 5.62
CA ALA A 801 -39.87 8.95 6.57
C ALA A 801 -39.63 10.42 6.27
N HIS A 802 -39.51 11.24 7.32
CA HIS A 802 -39.23 12.66 7.15
C HIS A 802 -38.21 13.13 8.18
N TRP A 803 -37.42 14.11 7.76
CA TRP A 803 -36.52 14.86 8.61
C TRP A 803 -36.65 16.35 8.28
N PHE A 804 -36.71 17.19 9.31
CA PHE A 804 -36.83 18.64 9.20
C PHE A 804 -35.83 19.34 10.12
N GLY A 805 -35.06 20.28 9.58
CA GLY A 805 -34.10 21.06 10.33
C GLY A 805 -33.18 21.91 9.46
N ASP A 806 -32.20 22.53 10.10
CA ASP A 806 -31.17 23.33 9.43
C ASP A 806 -29.91 22.49 9.22
N VAL A 807 -29.27 22.61 8.05
CA VAL A 807 -27.97 22.00 7.75
C VAL A 807 -26.88 23.08 7.78
N PRO A 808 -25.86 22.96 8.66
CA PRO A 808 -24.80 23.95 8.76
C PRO A 808 -23.98 24.13 7.47
N PRO A 809 -23.26 25.25 7.32
CA PRO A 809 -22.26 25.42 6.27
C PRO A 809 -21.22 24.29 6.28
N ASN A 810 -20.79 23.81 5.11
CA ASN A 810 -19.76 22.77 4.94
C ASN A 810 -20.04 21.49 5.76
N ALA A 811 -21.32 21.11 5.90
CA ALA A 811 -21.74 19.98 6.71
C ALA A 811 -22.53 18.97 5.88
N LEU A 812 -22.34 17.69 6.21
CA LEU A 812 -23.13 16.57 5.71
C LEU A 812 -24.20 16.23 6.75
N LEU A 813 -25.47 16.29 6.33
CA LEU A 813 -26.56 15.65 7.04
C LEU A 813 -26.62 14.17 6.62
N VAL A 814 -26.59 13.28 7.60
CA VAL A 814 -26.80 11.84 7.42
C VAL A 814 -28.09 11.46 8.12
N VAL A 815 -29.04 10.87 7.40
CA VAL A 815 -30.27 10.28 7.93
C VAL A 815 -30.21 8.77 7.69
N THR A 816 -30.29 8.00 8.76
CA THR A 816 -30.29 6.53 8.70
C THR A 816 -31.70 6.03 8.96
N ILE A 817 -32.21 5.19 8.05
CA ILE A 817 -33.54 4.57 8.15
C ILE A 817 -33.34 3.06 8.16
N THR A 818 -33.92 2.37 9.14
CA THR A 818 -34.04 0.91 9.08
C THR A 818 -35.47 0.52 8.76
N ALA A 819 -35.63 -0.49 7.91
CA ALA A 819 -36.92 -1.03 7.53
C ALA A 819 -36.85 -2.56 7.41
N GLN A 820 -37.92 -3.25 7.81
CA GLN A 820 -38.02 -4.70 7.68
C GLN A 820 -38.73 -5.07 6.38
N ILE A 821 -38.21 -6.03 5.62
CA ILE A 821 -38.91 -6.59 4.45
C ILE A 821 -40.11 -7.39 4.94
N ARG A 822 -41.30 -7.07 4.43
CA ARG A 822 -42.52 -7.79 4.80
C ARG A 822 -42.47 -9.22 4.28
N SER A 823 -43.05 -10.14 5.03
CA SER A 823 -43.22 -11.54 4.61
C SER A 823 -44.08 -11.71 3.35
N THR A 824 -44.79 -10.65 2.93
CA THR A 824 -45.61 -10.61 1.70
C THR A 824 -44.82 -10.16 0.47
N ALA A 825 -43.52 -9.87 0.59
CA ALA A 825 -42.66 -9.57 -0.55
C ALA A 825 -42.60 -10.76 -1.52
N LEU A 826 -42.50 -10.48 -2.81
CA LEU A 826 -42.27 -11.53 -3.80
C LEU A 826 -40.78 -11.84 -3.89
N VAL A 827 -40.42 -13.10 -4.14
CA VAL A 827 -39.04 -13.49 -4.44
C VAL A 827 -38.59 -12.82 -5.75
N ASN A 828 -37.32 -12.43 -5.84
CA ASN A 828 -36.71 -11.72 -6.97
C ASN A 828 -37.35 -10.37 -7.30
N GLN A 829 -38.17 -9.82 -6.40
CA GLN A 829 -38.73 -8.49 -6.54
C GLN A 829 -37.62 -7.45 -6.35
N VAL A 830 -37.43 -6.61 -7.37
CA VAL A 830 -36.59 -5.41 -7.28
C VAL A 830 -37.34 -4.37 -6.46
N VAL A 831 -36.71 -3.92 -5.38
CA VAL A 831 -37.25 -2.91 -4.47
C VAL A 831 -36.46 -1.62 -4.66
N THR A 832 -37.09 -0.67 -5.34
CA THR A 832 -36.52 0.65 -5.61
C THR A 832 -37.01 1.65 -4.58
N ASN A 833 -36.09 2.41 -3.98
CA ASN A 833 -36.41 3.47 -3.02
C ASN A 833 -35.64 4.76 -3.33
N GLN A 834 -36.31 5.92 -3.38
CA GLN A 834 -35.72 7.21 -3.74
C GLN A 834 -36.09 8.27 -2.70
N ALA A 835 -35.15 9.11 -2.29
CA ALA A 835 -35.39 10.21 -1.35
C ALA A 835 -35.48 11.56 -2.07
N ALA A 836 -36.16 12.51 -1.44
CA ALA A 836 -36.25 13.89 -1.88
C ALA A 836 -35.89 14.85 -0.74
N ALA A 837 -35.32 16.00 -1.06
CA ALA A 837 -35.07 17.08 -0.10
C ALA A 837 -35.51 18.42 -0.68
N GLN A 838 -36.29 19.18 0.09
CA GLN A 838 -36.55 20.58 -0.20
C GLN A 838 -35.45 21.41 0.45
N ALA A 839 -34.56 21.97 -0.35
CA ALA A 839 -33.42 22.76 0.10
C ALA A 839 -33.09 23.85 -0.91
N ALA A 840 -32.52 24.97 -0.45
CA ALA A 840 -32.02 26.05 -1.32
C ALA A 840 -33.02 26.58 -2.38
N GLY A 841 -34.33 26.57 -2.07
CA GLY A 841 -35.38 27.04 -2.98
C GLY A 841 -35.78 26.07 -4.10
N GLY A 842 -35.33 24.81 -4.05
CA GLY A 842 -35.65 23.77 -5.03
C GLY A 842 -35.86 22.39 -4.38
N THR A 843 -36.20 21.40 -5.22
CA THR A 843 -36.30 19.99 -4.82
C THR A 843 -35.09 19.24 -5.34
N LEU A 844 -34.33 18.63 -4.45
CA LEU A 844 -33.25 17.69 -4.75
C LEU A 844 -33.81 16.27 -4.69
N LEU A 845 -33.42 15.42 -5.63
CA LEU A 845 -33.77 14.00 -5.66
C LEU A 845 -32.48 13.18 -5.56
N SER A 846 -32.50 12.11 -4.77
CA SER A 846 -31.42 11.12 -4.78
C SER A 846 -31.51 10.28 -6.05
N ALA A 847 -30.43 9.60 -6.44
CA ALA A 847 -30.61 8.43 -7.30
C ALA A 847 -31.44 7.36 -6.55
N PRO A 848 -32.18 6.50 -7.26
CA PRO A 848 -32.86 5.40 -6.61
C PRO A 848 -31.85 4.40 -6.03
N ALA A 849 -32.07 3.97 -4.79
CA ALA A 849 -31.38 2.85 -4.17
C ALA A 849 -32.22 1.59 -4.40
N GLU A 850 -31.61 0.56 -4.98
CA GLU A 850 -32.29 -0.68 -5.37
C GLU A 850 -31.64 -1.88 -4.68
N PHE A 851 -32.45 -2.88 -4.35
CA PHE A 851 -31.99 -4.20 -3.94
C PHE A 851 -32.96 -5.27 -4.47
N ARG A 852 -32.51 -6.51 -4.58
CA ARG A 852 -33.38 -7.64 -4.96
C ARG A 852 -33.74 -8.45 -3.71
N THR A 853 -35.03 -8.74 -3.54
CA THR A 853 -35.48 -9.63 -2.46
C THR A 853 -35.17 -11.08 -2.79
N CYS A 854 -34.59 -11.81 -1.85
CA CYS A 854 -34.23 -13.21 -2.06
C CYS A 854 -35.16 -14.17 -1.32
N ALA A 855 -35.39 -15.34 -1.94
CA ALA A 855 -36.14 -16.41 -1.30
C ALA A 855 -35.38 -16.87 -0.05
N ARG A 856 -36.15 -17.27 0.97
CA ARG A 856 -35.56 -17.66 2.25
C ARG A 856 -34.61 -18.86 2.14
N TYR A 857 -34.91 -19.77 1.21
CA TYR A 857 -34.17 -21.01 0.98
C TYR A 857 -33.21 -20.92 -0.22
N ASP A 858 -33.28 -19.81 -0.96
CA ASP A 858 -32.38 -19.45 -2.06
C ASP A 858 -31.30 -18.51 -1.48
N ILE A 859 -30.28 -19.16 -0.95
CA ILE A 859 -29.21 -18.58 -0.16
C ILE A 859 -28.18 -17.85 -1.04
N ASN A 860 -28.14 -18.08 -2.34
CA ASN A 860 -27.30 -17.31 -3.26
C ASN A 860 -28.08 -16.36 -4.19
N CYS A 861 -29.42 -16.33 -4.11
CA CYS A 861 -30.32 -15.51 -4.94
C CYS A 861 -30.27 -15.83 -6.44
N ASP A 862 -29.89 -17.05 -6.83
CA ASP A 862 -29.78 -17.41 -8.25
C ASP A 862 -31.14 -17.82 -8.89
N GLY A 863 -32.20 -17.87 -8.09
CA GLY A 863 -33.55 -18.24 -8.50
C GLY A 863 -33.83 -19.75 -8.43
N MET A 864 -32.88 -20.57 -7.98
CA MET A 864 -33.02 -22.02 -7.85
C MET A 864 -32.46 -22.52 -6.54
N VAL A 865 -33.28 -23.22 -5.74
CA VAL A 865 -32.76 -23.90 -4.54
C VAL A 865 -32.02 -25.17 -4.96
N ASN A 866 -30.68 -25.13 -4.93
CA ASN A 866 -29.83 -26.17 -5.47
C ASN A 866 -28.57 -26.43 -4.60
N MET A 867 -27.57 -27.13 -5.17
CA MET A 867 -26.35 -27.51 -4.44
C MET A 867 -25.61 -26.30 -3.91
N THR A 868 -25.62 -25.19 -4.64
CA THR A 868 -24.94 -23.96 -4.24
C THR A 868 -25.54 -23.36 -2.98
N ASP A 869 -26.86 -23.46 -2.75
CA ASP A 869 -27.51 -22.98 -1.53
C ASP A 869 -27.18 -23.85 -0.32
N ILE A 870 -27.18 -25.17 -0.52
CA ILE A 870 -26.78 -26.13 0.51
C ILE A 870 -25.33 -25.88 0.90
N ILE A 871 -24.44 -25.69 -0.08
CA ILE A 871 -23.03 -25.40 0.15
C ILE A 871 -22.89 -24.08 0.91
N ALA A 872 -23.59 -23.01 0.49
CA ALA A 872 -23.54 -21.71 1.15
C ALA A 872 -24.03 -21.73 2.60
N ALA A 873 -25.08 -22.50 2.93
CA ALA A 873 -25.50 -22.69 4.31
C ALA A 873 -24.61 -23.66 5.11
N ALA A 874 -24.01 -24.64 4.44
CA ALA A 874 -23.02 -25.53 5.02
C ALA A 874 -21.74 -24.80 5.43
N GLU A 875 -21.36 -23.77 4.68
CA GLU A 875 -20.24 -22.88 5.01
C GLU A 875 -20.49 -22.02 6.26
N ALA A 876 -21.76 -21.84 6.64
CA ALA A 876 -22.18 -21.15 7.86
C ALA A 876 -22.48 -22.10 9.02
N TRP A 877 -22.28 -23.41 8.85
CA TRP A 877 -22.56 -24.42 9.88
C TRP A 877 -21.89 -24.11 11.22
N ASN A 878 -22.66 -24.29 12.30
CA ASN A 878 -22.30 -24.04 13.69
C ASN A 878 -22.06 -22.56 14.04
N ALA A 879 -22.38 -21.63 13.13
CA ALA A 879 -22.40 -20.20 13.45
C ALA A 879 -23.53 -19.90 14.44
N THR A 880 -23.29 -19.03 15.42
CA THR A 880 -24.28 -18.68 16.45
C THR A 880 -24.34 -17.18 16.69
N LEU A 881 -25.52 -16.66 17.06
CA LEU A 881 -25.75 -15.23 17.36
C LEU A 881 -24.72 -14.63 18.33
N ALA A 882 -24.13 -15.43 19.23
CA ALA A 882 -23.15 -15.00 20.23
C ALA A 882 -21.67 -15.22 19.83
N GLY A 883 -21.39 -15.96 18.75
CA GLY A 883 -20.04 -16.43 18.38
C GLY A 883 -19.34 -15.68 17.25
N GLY A 884 -19.99 -14.68 16.63
CA GLY A 884 -19.50 -14.03 15.41
C GLY A 884 -19.62 -14.94 14.18
N GLY A 885 -19.79 -14.35 12.99
CA GLY A 885 -20.03 -15.11 11.74
C GLY A 885 -21.47 -15.58 11.55
N PHE A 886 -22.35 -15.37 12.52
CA PHE A 886 -23.79 -15.59 12.38
C PHE A 886 -24.39 -14.60 11.38
N ASN A 887 -25.05 -15.15 10.37
CA ASN A 887 -25.90 -14.41 9.46
C ASN A 887 -27.29 -15.05 9.51
N ALA A 888 -28.31 -14.25 9.83
CA ALA A 888 -29.70 -14.69 9.91
C ALA A 888 -30.22 -15.27 8.58
N ARG A 889 -29.50 -15.07 7.48
CA ARG A 889 -29.75 -15.71 6.18
C ARG A 889 -29.62 -17.24 6.23
N PHE A 890 -28.71 -17.78 7.04
CA PHE A 890 -28.44 -19.22 7.11
C PHE A 890 -29.13 -19.92 8.29
N ASP A 891 -29.67 -19.16 9.24
CA ASP A 891 -30.47 -19.66 10.38
C ASP A 891 -31.97 -19.64 10.00
N LEU A 892 -32.38 -20.72 9.33
CA LEU A 892 -33.68 -20.89 8.69
C LEU A 892 -34.77 -21.30 9.67
N ASP A 893 -34.42 -21.86 10.82
CA ASP A 893 -35.38 -22.13 11.90
C ASP A 893 -35.43 -21.02 12.98
N ARG A 894 -34.50 -20.07 12.94
CA ARG A 894 -34.37 -18.90 13.83
C ARG A 894 -34.10 -19.28 15.29
N ASP A 895 -33.43 -20.40 15.52
CA ASP A 895 -33.03 -20.80 16.87
C ASP A 895 -31.77 -20.07 17.37
N GLY A 896 -31.18 -19.22 16.52
CA GLY A 896 -29.98 -18.45 16.80
C GLY A 896 -28.69 -19.19 16.49
N ARG A 897 -28.77 -20.33 15.79
CA ARG A 897 -27.66 -21.16 15.36
C ARG A 897 -27.90 -21.66 13.94
N VAL A 898 -26.84 -21.81 13.16
CA VAL A 898 -26.90 -22.50 11.87
C VAL A 898 -26.48 -23.95 12.12
N THR A 899 -27.36 -24.89 11.88
CA THR A 899 -27.18 -26.31 12.21
C THR A 899 -27.54 -27.20 11.03
N LEU A 900 -27.51 -28.53 11.26
CA LEU A 900 -28.00 -29.49 10.28
C LEU A 900 -29.45 -29.27 9.91
N LEU A 901 -30.23 -28.72 10.84
CA LEU A 901 -31.63 -28.49 10.61
C LEU A 901 -31.83 -27.43 9.54
N ASP A 902 -30.99 -26.41 9.48
CA ASP A 902 -31.02 -25.37 8.45
C ASP A 902 -30.59 -25.90 7.07
N ILE A 903 -29.49 -26.66 7.01
CA ILE A 903 -29.05 -27.29 5.75
C ILE A 903 -30.11 -28.28 5.24
N GLN A 904 -30.66 -29.11 6.13
CA GLN A 904 -31.73 -30.04 5.80
C GLN A 904 -33.00 -29.31 5.36
N THR A 905 -33.24 -28.11 5.89
CA THR A 905 -34.35 -27.26 5.45
C THR A 905 -34.15 -26.83 3.99
N ILE A 906 -32.95 -26.41 3.58
CA ILE A 906 -32.64 -26.07 2.17
C ILE A 906 -32.74 -27.31 1.28
N ALA A 907 -32.15 -28.43 1.72
CA ALA A 907 -32.23 -29.71 1.00
C ALA A 907 -33.67 -30.20 0.83
N GLY A 908 -34.55 -29.92 1.79
CA GLY A 908 -35.98 -30.22 1.72
C GLY A 908 -36.72 -29.41 0.65
N HIS A 909 -36.10 -28.34 0.13
CA HIS A 909 -36.61 -27.48 -0.93
C HIS A 909 -35.81 -27.59 -2.24
N TRP A 910 -35.00 -28.65 -2.39
CA TRP A 910 -34.20 -28.93 -3.59
C TRP A 910 -35.02 -28.95 -4.89
N GLU A 911 -34.46 -28.40 -5.98
CA GLU A 911 -35.10 -28.29 -7.29
C GLU A 911 -36.39 -27.44 -7.29
N TRP A 912 -36.58 -26.59 -6.28
CA TRP A 912 -37.61 -25.56 -6.34
C TRP A 912 -37.13 -24.40 -7.21
N HIS A 913 -37.96 -24.04 -8.18
CA HIS A 913 -37.74 -22.93 -9.11
C HIS A 913 -38.83 -21.88 -8.89
N TRP A 914 -38.47 -20.60 -8.95
CA TRP A 914 -39.38 -19.47 -8.69
C TRP A 914 -39.66 -18.64 -9.94
#